data_AF-A0A8J7P8Y3-F1
#
_entry.id   AF-A0A8J7P8Y3-F1
#
_cell.length_a   1.000
_cell.length_b   1.000
_cell.length_c   1.000
_cell.angle_alpha   90.00
_cell.angle_beta   90.00
_cell.angle_gamma   90.00
#
_symmetry.space_group_name_H-M   'P 1'
#
loop_
_entity.id
_entity.type
_entity.pdbx_description
1 polymer ?
#
loop_
_entity_poly.entity_id
_entity_poly.type
_entity_poly.pdbx_seq_one_letter_code
_entity_poly.pdbx_strand_id
1 'polypeptide(L)'
;MTVRRQRGATLGLAAACVLVVIVIGVGFFFLSKIIGGGREVANATDAGALNVAKLAIRRGAVNLTSAADQEEFGALCETPNRLDLLSYNRIVAKAMIVAKNAADQNTATALANAGIMHNQVNTLGNTLKAQIAAACATPGGALASDFHAISTNSNTKMWNGSPVQLASDIVPGYMKVGSSANVYFHSATRGSLGNWQPPTNTAGQNAPSGDPYSAGYNAVTVGGHQFAFVPLFPETRPHLVDRGNFSNAAPAGITAAPALPNSFQTNSRALEGKTGVFGGSMACAIVGCIDRNFAARIPKGFVRVSNGPSANTVNTSVFPLSTVVNDGSNDIFNNELFHAPGINMDQNTNIFSHHPQGPAAMNAIGAYNATKGNFPYDPLVGNVGGGDPDLWKGVTGSNNPTAEDAYNNPAAYDLRSTAAQDHFATQAELAAIGAHPNVMNCIYTMYDADPNTNPHCSNANTAMWMGNYNRAAGTASDHIDTSAGFTNVEFMKADLLAQRAHGYRSATTNAPQPSGLKLWGRSGGTVLRPPANGSAKPFLGGKINYLAAGSPMELLNEIGGCASTSTIDKIVDRMRQVNPEDGNLAQHVRDALSSSTLPLGKSFYIYADGSNVYMTESFTAASGYLTKAKADSLTPDGASGAGASNCNTGNYPLSGWTVNTRKGVGGASIGDAGYHEVPFTRYNGTSVGNDQAIWTPSSGYNNFLGELRFEQTATGDTYSKPN
;
A
#
# COMPACT_ATOMS: atom_id res chain seq x y z
N MET A 1 85.54 92.42 14.52
CA MET A 1 85.37 91.19 13.72
C MET A 1 84.47 90.15 14.44
N THR A 2 83.38 90.58 15.09
CA THR A 2 82.61 89.76 16.06
C THR A 2 81.12 89.59 15.74
N VAL A 3 80.60 90.23 14.68
CA VAL A 3 79.18 90.11 14.27
C VAL A 3 78.96 89.00 13.23
N ARG A 4 80.00 88.55 12.51
CA ARG A 4 79.92 87.48 11.49
C ARG A 4 79.85 86.05 12.07
N ARG A 5 80.30 85.82 13.32
CA ARG A 5 80.30 84.49 13.96
C ARG A 5 78.95 84.10 14.59
N GLN A 6 78.12 85.06 14.99
CA GLN A 6 76.79 84.78 15.58
C GLN A 6 75.75 84.33 14.54
N ARG A 7 75.87 84.73 13.26
CA ARG A 7 74.93 84.32 12.20
C ARG A 7 75.14 82.89 11.70
N GLY A 8 76.35 82.33 11.83
CA GLY A 8 76.67 80.95 11.43
C GLY A 8 76.20 79.89 12.43
N ALA A 9 76.28 80.19 13.74
CA ALA A 9 75.83 79.29 14.79
C ALA A 9 74.30 79.10 14.80
N THR A 10 73.53 80.17 14.56
CA THR A 10 72.07 80.09 14.39
C THR A 10 71.64 79.30 13.16
N LEU A 11 72.43 79.32 12.08
CA LEU A 11 72.14 78.59 10.84
C LEU A 11 72.38 77.09 11.00
N GLY A 12 73.42 76.70 11.74
CA GLY A 12 73.69 75.30 12.11
C GLY A 12 72.60 74.70 13.02
N LEU A 13 72.14 75.46 14.02
CA LEU A 13 71.03 75.05 14.89
C LEU A 13 69.72 74.91 14.10
N ALA A 14 69.40 75.88 13.23
CA ALA A 14 68.21 75.82 12.38
C ALA A 14 68.24 74.63 11.42
N ALA A 15 69.40 74.35 10.79
CA ALA A 15 69.58 73.18 9.93
C ALA A 15 69.43 71.86 10.69
N ALA A 16 69.98 71.77 11.91
CA ALA A 16 69.82 70.59 12.77
C ALA A 16 68.35 70.39 13.20
N CYS A 17 67.64 71.46 13.57
CA CYS A 17 66.22 71.38 13.89
C CYS A 17 65.37 70.95 12.68
N VAL A 18 65.64 71.49 11.49
CA VAL A 18 64.95 71.08 10.24
C VAL A 18 65.23 69.61 9.93
N LEU A 19 66.48 69.15 10.06
CA LEU A 19 66.84 67.74 9.89
C LEU A 19 66.06 66.84 10.86
N VAL A 20 66.01 67.21 12.14
CA VAL A 20 65.27 66.44 13.16
C VAL A 20 63.78 66.38 12.82
N VAL A 21 63.16 67.49 12.39
CA VAL A 21 61.76 67.51 11.95
C VAL A 21 61.54 66.63 10.73
N ILE A 22 62.46 66.63 9.75
CA ILE A 22 62.40 65.75 8.59
C ILE A 22 62.49 64.27 9.00
N VAL A 23 63.44 63.92 9.88
CA VAL A 23 63.61 62.54 10.37
C VAL A 23 62.35 62.07 11.12
N ILE A 24 61.79 62.91 11.98
CA ILE A 24 60.53 62.62 12.70
C ILE A 24 59.37 62.47 11.70
N GLY A 25 59.26 63.36 10.71
CA GLY A 25 58.23 63.30 9.68
C GLY A 25 58.32 62.03 8.82
N VAL A 26 59.53 61.63 8.42
CA VAL A 26 59.78 60.36 7.73
C VAL A 26 59.42 59.17 8.62
N GLY A 27 59.76 59.22 9.92
CA GLY A 27 59.38 58.20 10.90
C GLY A 27 57.86 58.03 11.03
N PHE A 28 57.11 59.13 11.16
CA PHE A 28 55.65 59.10 11.21
C PHE A 28 55.02 58.62 9.91
N PHE A 29 55.60 58.95 8.76
CA PHE A 29 55.16 58.47 7.46
C PHE A 29 55.27 56.93 7.36
N PHE A 30 56.41 56.36 7.77
CA PHE A 30 56.58 54.90 7.79
C PHE A 30 55.65 54.22 8.80
N LEU A 31 55.48 54.80 9.99
CA LEU A 31 54.55 54.27 10.99
C LEU A 31 53.10 54.28 10.46
N SER A 32 52.68 55.37 9.81
CA SER A 32 51.35 55.50 9.21
C SER A 32 51.14 54.49 8.09
N LYS A 33 52.17 54.23 7.28
CA LYS A 33 52.15 53.23 6.19
C LYS A 33 52.00 51.80 6.72
N ILE A 34 52.69 51.47 7.82
CA ILE A 34 52.60 50.15 8.47
C ILE A 34 51.20 49.96 9.10
N ILE A 35 50.72 50.93 9.87
CA ILE A 35 49.41 50.85 10.54
C ILE A 35 48.26 50.86 9.51
N GLY A 36 48.33 51.73 8.52
CA GLY A 36 47.29 51.84 7.49
C GLY A 36 47.29 50.65 6.52
N GLY A 37 48.46 50.15 6.12
CA GLY A 37 48.53 48.92 5.31
C GLY A 37 48.09 47.67 6.07
N GLY A 38 48.33 47.60 7.38
CA GLY A 38 47.77 46.55 8.23
C GLY A 38 46.23 46.55 8.23
N ARG A 39 45.60 47.74 8.24
CA ARG A 39 44.13 47.86 8.10
C ARG A 39 43.63 47.44 6.72
N GLU A 40 44.36 47.77 5.66
CA GLU A 40 44.02 47.33 4.30
C GLU A 40 44.06 45.80 4.19
N VAL A 41 45.08 45.15 4.76
CA VAL A 41 45.16 43.68 4.82
C VAL A 41 44.06 43.09 5.67
N ALA A 42 43.73 43.69 6.82
CA ALA A 42 42.62 43.23 7.64
C ALA A 42 41.29 43.27 6.88
N ASN A 43 40.97 44.39 6.22
CA ASN A 43 39.75 44.54 5.43
C ASN A 43 39.68 43.54 4.26
N ALA A 44 40.80 43.29 3.59
CA ALA A 44 40.89 42.29 2.51
C ALA A 44 40.70 40.86 3.03
N THR A 45 41.20 40.58 4.24
CA THR A 45 41.05 39.28 4.91
C THR A 45 39.61 39.04 5.31
N ASP A 46 38.97 40.06 5.88
CA ASP A 46 37.57 40.05 6.28
C ASP A 46 36.66 39.81 5.07
N ALA A 47 36.89 40.54 3.97
CA ALA A 47 36.15 40.36 2.73
C ALA A 47 36.33 38.95 2.13
N GLY A 48 37.57 38.44 2.15
CA GLY A 48 37.86 37.06 1.73
C GLY A 48 37.18 36.02 2.62
N ALA A 49 37.23 36.18 3.94
CA ALA A 49 36.60 35.27 4.90
C ALA A 49 35.07 35.24 4.77
N LEU A 50 34.45 36.41 4.56
CA LEU A 50 33.02 36.50 4.27
C LEU A 50 32.65 35.77 2.98
N ASN A 51 33.48 35.87 1.93
CA ASN A 51 33.22 35.16 0.69
C ASN A 51 33.36 33.63 0.86
N VAL A 52 34.33 33.18 1.65
CA VAL A 52 34.47 31.77 2.04
C VAL A 52 33.19 31.29 2.73
N ALA A 53 32.72 31.98 3.77
CA ALA A 53 31.50 31.60 4.48
C ALA A 53 30.26 31.61 3.58
N LYS A 54 30.16 32.58 2.66
CA LYS A 54 29.08 32.65 1.66
C LYS A 54 29.06 31.43 0.74
N LEU A 55 30.22 31.00 0.24
CA LEU A 55 30.32 29.93 -0.77
C LEU A 55 30.39 28.54 -0.15
N ALA A 56 30.85 28.42 1.11
CA ALA A 56 30.94 27.18 1.85
C ALA A 56 29.60 26.42 1.99
N ILE A 57 28.45 27.11 1.88
CA ILE A 57 27.13 26.47 1.84
C ILE A 57 27.01 25.44 0.71
N ARG A 58 27.67 25.71 -0.43
CA ARG A 58 27.57 24.94 -1.68
C ARG A 58 28.86 24.25 -2.10
N ARG A 59 30.01 24.70 -1.57
CA ARG A 59 31.31 24.06 -1.81
C ARG A 59 31.40 22.76 -1.02
N GLY A 60 32.13 21.78 -1.58
CA GLY A 60 32.22 20.44 -1.00
C GLY A 60 30.93 19.63 -1.08
N ALA A 61 30.00 20.00 -1.97
CA ALA A 61 28.76 19.27 -2.17
C ALA A 61 29.01 17.85 -2.70
N VAL A 62 28.31 16.88 -2.11
CA VAL A 62 28.39 15.46 -2.43
C VAL A 62 27.37 15.14 -3.53
N ASN A 63 27.84 14.54 -4.62
CA ASN A 63 26.94 13.97 -5.62
C ASN A 63 26.41 12.62 -5.13
N LEU A 64 25.09 12.46 -5.10
CA LEU A 64 24.43 11.18 -4.82
C LEU A 64 24.59 10.31 -6.06
N THR A 65 25.48 9.33 -6.02
CA THR A 65 25.82 8.49 -7.19
C THR A 65 25.08 7.16 -7.20
N SER A 66 24.64 6.66 -6.03
CA SER A 66 23.87 5.44 -5.94
C SER A 66 22.38 5.71 -6.21
N ALA A 67 21.71 4.81 -6.94
CA ALA A 67 20.27 4.93 -7.19
C ALA A 67 19.46 4.97 -5.88
N ALA A 68 19.88 4.21 -4.87
CA ALA A 68 19.25 4.20 -3.56
C ALA A 68 19.30 5.57 -2.87
N ASP A 69 20.45 6.25 -2.87
CA ASP A 69 20.56 7.57 -2.25
C ASP A 69 19.82 8.64 -3.07
N GLN A 70 19.81 8.52 -4.40
CA GLN A 70 19.06 9.44 -5.26
C GLN A 70 17.55 9.35 -5.03
N GLU A 71 17.01 8.14 -4.94
CA GLU A 71 15.58 7.91 -4.66
C GLU A 71 15.21 8.35 -3.24
N GLU A 72 16.09 8.11 -2.26
CA GLU A 72 15.82 8.42 -0.86
C GLU A 72 16.00 9.92 -0.54
N PHE A 73 17.04 10.56 -1.06
CA PHE A 73 17.43 11.91 -0.66
C PHE A 73 17.45 12.94 -1.79
N GLY A 74 17.39 12.52 -3.06
CA GLY A 74 17.53 13.41 -4.21
C GLY A 74 16.54 14.56 -4.25
N ALA A 75 15.28 14.32 -3.86
CA ALA A 75 14.23 15.34 -3.78
C ALA A 75 14.40 16.34 -2.60
N LEU A 76 15.29 16.05 -1.66
CA LEU A 76 15.66 16.96 -0.55
C LEU A 76 16.82 17.88 -0.93
N CYS A 77 17.52 17.61 -2.02
CA CYS A 77 18.56 18.47 -2.55
C CYS A 77 17.94 19.65 -3.33
N GLU A 78 18.49 20.85 -3.20
CA GLU A 78 18.02 22.01 -4.00
C GLU A 78 18.43 21.88 -5.47
N THR A 79 19.65 21.40 -5.71
CA THR A 79 20.04 20.87 -7.01
C THR A 79 19.85 19.35 -6.96
N PRO A 80 19.07 18.73 -7.87
CA PRO A 80 18.79 17.29 -7.82
C PRO A 80 20.07 16.47 -7.65
N ASN A 81 20.05 15.51 -6.74
CA ASN A 81 21.14 14.58 -6.47
C ASN A 81 22.46 15.22 -6.00
N ARG A 82 22.44 16.48 -5.55
CA ARG A 82 23.62 17.18 -5.03
C ARG A 82 23.38 17.67 -3.61
N LEU A 83 23.94 16.94 -2.64
CA LEU A 83 23.83 17.21 -1.22
C LEU A 83 24.89 18.24 -0.80
N ASP A 84 24.45 19.37 -0.27
CA ASP A 84 25.31 20.41 0.27
C ASP A 84 24.94 20.73 1.72
N LEU A 85 25.60 21.72 2.33
CA LEU A 85 25.37 22.07 3.72
C LEU A 85 23.91 22.52 3.95
N LEU A 86 23.31 23.20 2.96
CA LEU A 86 21.93 23.69 3.05
C LEU A 86 20.90 22.56 3.07
N SER A 87 21.10 21.55 2.22
CA SER A 87 20.21 20.38 2.13
C SER A 87 20.51 19.30 3.17
N TYR A 88 21.68 19.33 3.82
CA TYR A 88 22.08 18.34 4.83
C TYR A 88 21.06 18.21 5.98
N ASN A 89 20.63 19.32 6.56
CA ASN A 89 19.64 19.27 7.65
C ASN A 89 18.31 18.65 7.20
N ARG A 90 17.96 18.73 5.91
CA ARG A 90 16.71 18.15 5.38
C ARG A 90 16.77 16.62 5.37
N ILE A 91 17.92 16.03 5.02
CA ILE A 91 18.10 14.56 5.05
C ILE A 91 18.15 14.03 6.48
N VAL A 92 18.74 14.79 7.41
CA VAL A 92 18.73 14.46 8.85
C VAL A 92 17.30 14.46 9.37
N ALA A 93 16.50 15.49 9.04
CA ALA A 93 15.12 15.58 9.49
C ALA A 93 14.24 14.45 8.94
N LYS A 94 14.40 14.09 7.66
CA LYS A 94 13.75 12.91 7.09
C LYS A 94 14.10 11.64 7.87
N ALA A 95 15.39 11.41 8.13
CA ALA A 95 15.83 10.23 8.88
C ALA A 95 15.30 10.19 10.31
N MET A 96 15.14 11.34 10.96
CA MET A 96 14.49 11.44 12.26
C MET A 96 13.00 11.07 12.22
N ILE A 97 12.26 11.51 11.18
CA ILE A 97 10.85 11.11 10.99
C ILE A 97 10.76 9.59 10.84
N VAL A 98 11.61 8.99 10.00
CA VAL A 98 11.61 7.54 9.77
C VAL A 98 11.99 6.77 11.04
N ALA A 99 13.03 7.21 11.76
CA ALA A 99 13.41 6.60 13.02
C ALA A 99 12.30 6.70 14.08
N LYS A 100 11.57 7.81 14.13
CA LYS A 100 10.42 7.97 15.03
C LYS A 100 9.27 7.04 14.65
N ASN A 101 8.93 6.97 13.35
CA ASN A 101 7.90 6.07 12.86
C ASN A 101 8.25 4.61 13.18
N ALA A 102 9.50 4.20 12.95
CA ALA A 102 10.00 2.87 13.25
C ALA A 102 9.93 2.54 14.75
N ALA A 103 10.32 3.49 15.61
CA ALA A 103 10.18 3.35 17.05
C ALA A 103 8.72 3.16 17.48
N ASP A 104 7.78 3.90 16.86
CA ASP A 104 6.35 3.76 17.13
C ASP A 104 5.78 2.42 16.62
N GLN A 105 6.31 1.89 15.52
CA GLN A 105 5.89 0.58 15.00
C GLN A 105 6.47 -0.57 15.82
N ASN A 106 7.66 -0.39 16.39
CA ASN A 106 8.37 -1.35 17.22
C ASN A 106 8.50 -2.76 16.59
N THR A 107 8.72 -2.82 15.27
CA THR A 107 9.02 -4.06 14.56
C THR A 107 10.52 -4.14 14.26
N ALA A 108 11.06 -5.36 14.24
CA ALA A 108 12.48 -5.58 13.94
C ALA A 108 12.87 -5.02 12.57
N THR A 109 12.02 -5.19 11.56
CA THR A 109 12.26 -4.70 10.19
C THR A 109 12.26 -3.18 10.11
N ALA A 110 11.30 -2.49 10.74
CA ALA A 110 11.26 -1.03 10.72
C ALA A 110 12.47 -0.42 11.46
N LEU A 111 12.87 -0.99 12.59
CA LEU A 111 14.06 -0.56 13.34
C LEU A 111 15.35 -0.78 12.53
N ALA A 112 15.46 -1.93 11.83
CA ALA A 112 16.60 -2.18 10.94
C ALA A 112 16.66 -1.17 9.78
N ASN A 113 15.52 -0.88 9.15
CA ASN A 113 15.42 0.12 8.07
C ASN A 113 15.77 1.54 8.55
N ALA A 114 15.34 1.92 9.75
CA ALA A 114 15.76 3.19 10.37
C ALA A 114 17.27 3.24 10.60
N GLY A 115 17.89 2.12 11.01
CA GLY A 115 19.34 2.01 11.15
C GLY A 115 20.08 2.15 9.81
N ILE A 116 19.56 1.57 8.72
CA ILE A 116 20.10 1.76 7.37
C ILE A 116 20.08 3.26 7.01
N MET A 117 18.94 3.93 7.21
CA MET A 117 18.80 5.35 6.89
C MET A 117 19.74 6.23 7.72
N HIS A 118 19.89 5.94 9.02
CA HIS A 118 20.84 6.62 9.90
C HIS A 118 22.29 6.47 9.39
N ASN A 119 22.69 5.25 9.03
CA ASN A 119 24.02 4.98 8.50
C ASN A 119 24.29 5.69 7.17
N GLN A 120 23.30 5.78 6.27
CA GLN A 120 23.41 6.55 5.02
C GLN A 120 23.62 8.04 5.30
N VAL A 121 22.82 8.64 6.19
CA VAL A 121 22.98 10.05 6.58
C VAL A 121 24.36 10.32 7.19
N ASN A 122 24.87 9.41 8.03
CA ASN A 122 26.21 9.56 8.62
C ASN A 122 27.31 9.43 7.56
N THR A 123 27.18 8.51 6.62
CA THR A 123 28.13 8.31 5.53
C THR A 123 28.20 9.55 4.62
N LEU A 124 27.03 10.06 4.21
CA LEU A 124 26.92 11.26 3.40
C LEU A 124 27.42 12.50 4.15
N GLY A 125 27.10 12.63 5.44
CA GLY A 125 27.57 13.73 6.29
C GLY A 125 29.09 13.72 6.49
N ASN A 126 29.70 12.55 6.72
CA ASN A 126 31.16 12.41 6.81
C ASN A 126 31.84 12.70 5.46
N THR A 127 31.23 12.28 4.35
CA THR A 127 31.72 12.61 3.00
C THR A 127 31.68 14.11 2.75
N LEU A 128 30.57 14.77 3.08
CA LEU A 128 30.42 16.23 2.97
C LEU A 128 31.45 16.95 3.86
N LYS A 129 31.64 16.49 5.10
CA LYS A 129 32.68 17.02 6.00
C LYS A 129 34.07 16.93 5.40
N ALA A 130 34.45 15.78 4.84
CA ALA A 130 35.74 15.58 4.19
C ALA A 130 35.91 16.47 2.95
N GLN A 131 34.85 16.62 2.13
CA GLN A 131 34.89 17.48 0.95
C GLN A 131 34.97 18.97 1.29
N ILE A 132 34.32 19.43 2.36
CA ILE A 132 34.48 20.80 2.88
C ILE A 132 35.92 21.03 3.36
N ALA A 133 36.49 20.07 4.09
CA ALA A 133 37.90 20.15 4.53
C ALA A 133 38.86 20.20 3.33
N ALA A 134 38.66 19.37 2.31
CA ALA A 134 39.44 19.41 1.08
C ALA A 134 39.30 20.75 0.33
N ALA A 135 38.10 21.35 0.33
CA ALA A 135 37.89 22.66 -0.26
C ALA A 135 38.66 23.78 0.46
N CYS A 136 39.03 23.59 1.73
CA CYS A 136 39.77 24.56 2.55
C CYS A 136 41.29 24.55 2.33
N ALA A 137 41.83 23.54 1.63
CA ALA A 137 43.27 23.39 1.41
C ALA A 137 43.87 24.53 0.58
N THR A 138 45.10 24.95 0.89
CA THR A 138 45.88 25.91 0.10
C THR A 138 47.27 25.36 -0.24
N PRO A 139 47.75 25.48 -1.50
CA PRO A 139 47.02 26.01 -2.66
C PRO A 139 46.01 25.01 -3.24
N GLY A 140 45.05 25.51 -4.02
CA GLY A 140 44.22 24.69 -4.92
C GLY A 140 42.85 24.25 -4.39
N GLY A 141 42.53 24.45 -3.11
CA GLY A 141 41.19 24.24 -2.59
C GLY A 141 40.18 25.25 -3.18
N ALA A 142 38.94 24.80 -3.37
CA ALA A 142 37.89 25.65 -3.95
C ALA A 142 37.58 26.87 -3.06
N LEU A 143 37.53 26.70 -1.74
CA LEU A 143 37.31 27.81 -0.80
C LEU A 143 38.54 28.70 -0.67
N ALA A 144 39.75 28.15 -0.78
CA ALA A 144 40.96 28.97 -0.87
C ALA A 144 40.94 29.85 -2.13
N SER A 145 40.51 29.30 -3.27
CA SER A 145 40.34 30.05 -4.52
C SER A 145 39.26 31.13 -4.38
N ASP A 146 38.14 30.80 -3.74
CA ASP A 146 37.06 31.73 -3.44
C ASP A 146 37.51 32.88 -2.52
N PHE A 147 38.38 32.62 -1.53
CA PHE A 147 39.00 33.67 -0.72
C PHE A 147 39.80 34.64 -1.61
N HIS A 148 40.69 34.10 -2.46
CA HIS A 148 41.56 34.89 -3.32
C HIS A 148 40.80 35.73 -4.35
N ALA A 149 39.65 35.25 -4.84
CA ALA A 149 38.80 35.98 -5.78
C ALA A 149 38.34 37.34 -5.25
N ILE A 150 38.32 37.56 -3.93
CA ILE A 150 37.93 38.83 -3.31
C ILE A 150 39.12 39.50 -2.60
N SER A 151 39.95 38.74 -1.90
CA SER A 151 41.07 39.31 -1.12
C SER A 151 42.12 39.98 -2.02
N THR A 152 42.35 39.46 -3.22
CA THR A 152 43.36 40.01 -4.16
C THR A 152 42.87 41.24 -4.92
N ASN A 153 41.54 41.42 -5.01
CA ASN A 153 40.91 42.61 -5.58
C ASN A 153 40.85 43.79 -4.58
N SER A 154 41.12 43.53 -3.30
CA SER A 154 41.17 44.55 -2.27
C SER A 154 42.47 45.35 -2.34
N ASN A 155 42.36 46.67 -2.14
CA ASN A 155 43.48 47.57 -2.39
C ASN A 155 44.43 47.66 -1.20
N THR A 156 45.63 47.08 -1.33
CA THR A 156 46.75 47.21 -0.38
C THR A 156 47.72 48.32 -0.80
N LYS A 157 47.18 49.48 -1.17
CA LYS A 157 47.92 50.66 -1.65
C LYS A 157 49.05 51.06 -0.72
N MET A 158 48.81 51.04 0.59
CA MET A 158 49.83 51.37 1.56
C MET A 158 50.96 50.33 1.63
N TRP A 159 50.78 49.12 1.09
CA TRP A 159 51.82 48.12 0.90
C TRP A 159 52.22 47.92 -0.57
N ASN A 160 52.09 48.97 -1.39
CA ASN A 160 52.47 48.95 -2.80
C ASN A 160 51.65 47.99 -3.69
N GLY A 161 50.41 47.69 -3.27
CA GLY A 161 49.47 46.88 -4.05
C GLY A 161 49.74 45.38 -4.03
N SER A 162 50.54 44.88 -3.08
CA SER A 162 50.82 43.45 -2.95
C SER A 162 49.56 42.65 -2.59
N PRO A 163 49.25 41.57 -3.32
CA PRO A 163 48.01 40.83 -3.13
C PRO A 163 47.96 40.14 -1.76
N VAL A 164 46.78 40.15 -1.14
CA VAL A 164 46.54 39.42 0.10
C VAL A 164 46.31 37.94 -0.20
N GLN A 165 47.16 37.10 0.38
CA GLN A 165 47.14 35.66 0.18
C GLN A 165 46.92 34.92 1.50
N LEU A 166 46.36 33.71 1.45
CA LEU A 166 46.28 32.83 2.61
C LEU A 166 47.70 32.45 3.09
N ALA A 167 47.90 32.52 4.40
CA ALA A 167 49.14 32.13 5.06
C ALA A 167 49.16 30.63 5.42
N SER A 168 47.98 30.01 5.53
CA SER A 168 47.76 28.59 5.84
C SER A 168 46.41 28.14 5.30
N ASP A 169 46.12 26.85 5.40
CA ASP A 169 44.78 26.30 5.14
C ASP A 169 43.71 27.07 5.93
N ILE A 170 42.53 27.18 5.33
CA ILE A 170 41.34 27.69 6.02
C ILE A 170 40.98 26.66 7.09
N VAL A 171 40.75 27.10 8.31
CA VAL A 171 40.40 26.20 9.43
C VAL A 171 38.88 26.15 9.55
N PRO A 172 38.23 25.00 9.27
CA PRO A 172 36.80 24.84 9.54
C PRO A 172 36.54 24.80 11.06
N GLY A 173 35.40 25.33 11.48
CA GLY A 173 35.02 25.38 12.88
C GLY A 173 33.52 25.26 13.11
N TYR A 174 33.19 25.19 14.39
CA TYR A 174 31.89 24.88 14.93
C TYR A 174 31.47 26.00 15.87
N MET A 175 30.36 26.67 15.55
CA MET A 175 29.89 27.80 16.33
C MET A 175 28.39 27.71 16.61
N LYS A 176 28.00 28.36 17.71
CA LYS A 176 26.61 28.61 18.09
C LYS A 176 25.78 27.34 18.31
N VAL A 177 26.29 26.48 19.20
CA VAL A 177 25.57 25.30 19.69
C VAL A 177 24.19 25.69 20.24
N GLY A 178 23.15 24.92 19.91
CA GLY A 178 21.77 25.16 20.32
C GLY A 178 21.01 26.21 19.51
N SER A 179 21.69 26.96 18.63
CA SER A 179 21.03 27.93 17.74
C SER A 179 20.30 27.26 16.58
N SER A 180 19.52 28.03 15.83
CA SER A 180 18.64 27.51 14.78
C SER A 180 19.38 26.84 13.63
N ALA A 181 18.95 25.64 13.30
CA ALA A 181 19.10 25.05 11.98
C ALA A 181 18.09 25.67 11.01
N ASN A 182 18.28 25.46 9.71
CA ASN A 182 17.37 25.89 8.65
C ASN A 182 16.16 24.96 8.44
N VAL A 183 15.88 24.07 9.38
CA VAL A 183 14.79 23.08 9.32
C VAL A 183 13.92 23.18 10.57
N TYR A 184 12.61 23.01 10.39
CA TYR A 184 11.63 22.98 11.46
C TYR A 184 10.65 21.82 11.26
N PHE A 185 10.03 21.34 12.33
CA PHE A 185 8.98 20.32 12.25
C PHE A 185 7.63 20.98 12.41
N HIS A 186 6.87 21.03 11.31
CA HIS A 186 5.55 21.63 11.29
C HIS A 186 4.63 21.00 12.34
N SER A 187 3.75 21.78 12.95
CA SER A 187 2.78 21.31 13.95
C SER A 187 1.98 20.08 13.50
N ALA A 188 1.57 20.02 12.22
CA ALA A 188 0.88 18.86 11.65
C ALA A 188 1.75 17.59 11.60
N THR A 189 3.04 17.72 11.26
CA THR A 189 4.01 16.60 11.31
C THR A 189 4.22 16.13 12.75
N ARG A 190 4.33 17.06 13.71
CA ARG A 190 4.47 16.70 15.13
C ARG A 190 3.24 15.98 15.64
N GLY A 191 2.05 16.45 15.28
CA GLY A 191 0.77 15.80 15.60
C GLY A 191 0.71 14.36 15.08
N SER A 192 1.09 14.12 13.82
CA SER A 192 1.10 12.77 13.25
C SER A 192 2.18 11.85 13.81
N LEU A 193 3.17 12.40 14.52
CA LEU A 193 4.21 11.67 15.25
C LEU A 193 3.90 11.52 16.75
N GLY A 194 2.63 11.69 17.15
CA GLY A 194 2.18 11.54 18.54
C GLY A 194 2.58 12.72 19.43
N ASN A 195 2.57 13.95 18.88
CA ASN A 195 3.01 15.18 19.54
C ASN A 195 4.47 15.14 20.01
N TRP A 196 5.31 14.38 19.29
CA TRP A 196 6.73 14.29 19.55
C TRP A 196 7.40 15.66 19.49
N GLN A 197 8.32 15.90 20.43
CA GLN A 197 9.05 17.16 20.56
C GLN A 197 10.46 17.00 19.95
N PRO A 198 10.70 17.53 18.75
CA PRO A 198 12.04 17.58 18.15
C PRO A 198 12.93 18.57 18.92
N PRO A 199 14.27 18.54 18.73
CA PRO A 199 15.15 19.52 19.35
C PRO A 199 14.77 20.93 18.93
N THR A 200 14.44 21.81 19.86
CA THR A 200 14.10 23.21 19.58
C THR A 200 15.27 24.14 19.86
N ASN A 201 15.46 25.14 19.00
CA ASN A 201 16.52 26.12 19.19
C ASN A 201 16.35 26.91 20.51
N THR A 202 17.46 27.25 21.16
CA THR A 202 17.46 27.95 22.46
C THR A 202 17.18 29.45 22.33
N ALA A 203 17.17 29.99 21.11
CA ALA A 203 16.98 31.41 20.84
C ALA A 203 15.51 31.81 20.66
N GLY A 204 14.57 30.85 20.67
CA GLY A 204 13.15 31.09 20.47
C GLY A 204 12.80 31.57 19.05
N GLN A 205 13.65 31.29 18.07
CA GLN A 205 13.41 31.66 16.67
C GLN A 205 12.41 30.71 16.02
N ASN A 206 11.46 31.27 15.28
CA ASN A 206 10.39 30.52 14.62
C ASN A 206 10.47 30.68 13.10
N ALA A 207 10.09 29.62 12.40
CA ALA A 207 9.86 29.64 10.96
C ALA A 207 8.67 30.51 10.59
N PRO A 208 8.48 30.86 9.30
CA PRO A 208 7.32 31.62 8.85
C PRO A 208 5.96 31.01 9.22
N SER A 209 5.90 29.67 9.41
CA SER A 209 4.69 28.98 9.88
C SER A 209 4.37 29.24 11.37
N GLY A 210 5.29 29.86 12.12
CA GLY A 210 5.21 30.02 13.57
C GLY A 210 5.81 28.85 14.37
N ASP A 211 6.21 27.75 13.71
CA ASP A 211 6.87 26.63 14.38
C ASP A 211 8.34 26.94 14.73
N PRO A 212 8.86 26.46 15.87
CA PRO A 212 10.26 26.68 16.24
C PRO A 212 11.23 25.94 15.31
N TYR A 213 12.32 26.61 14.95
CA TYR A 213 13.43 25.93 14.25
C TYR A 213 14.09 24.88 15.12
N SER A 214 14.64 23.86 14.46
CA SER A 214 15.36 22.80 15.14
C SER A 214 16.70 23.29 15.69
N ALA A 215 17.16 22.74 16.82
CA ALA A 215 18.46 23.11 17.40
C ALA A 215 19.64 22.48 16.63
N GLY A 216 20.59 23.30 16.21
CA GLY A 216 21.86 22.85 15.65
C GLY A 216 22.88 22.46 16.72
N TYR A 217 23.72 21.48 16.40
CA TYR A 217 24.74 20.89 17.28
C TYR A 217 24.22 20.38 18.63
N ASN A 218 22.92 20.14 18.74
CA ASN A 218 22.33 19.44 19.86
C ASN A 218 22.06 17.99 19.43
N ALA A 219 22.67 17.03 20.12
CA ALA A 219 22.49 15.62 19.82
C ALA A 219 21.12 15.15 20.33
N VAL A 220 20.35 14.51 19.46
CA VAL A 220 19.04 13.94 19.83
C VAL A 220 18.97 12.47 19.46
N THR A 221 18.55 11.65 20.41
CA THR A 221 18.32 10.22 20.19
C THR A 221 16.86 9.98 19.80
N VAL A 222 16.65 9.39 18.63
CA VAL A 222 15.33 9.00 18.11
C VAL A 222 15.41 7.56 17.63
N GLY A 223 14.52 6.69 18.14
CA GLY A 223 14.51 5.27 17.76
C GLY A 223 15.83 4.55 18.02
N GLY A 224 16.58 4.96 19.06
CA GLY A 224 17.90 4.40 19.37
C GLY A 224 19.07 4.99 18.55
N HIS A 225 18.80 5.92 17.63
CA HIS A 225 19.80 6.53 16.77
C HIS A 225 20.05 8.00 17.13
N GLN A 226 21.31 8.41 17.22
CA GLN A 226 21.69 9.79 17.51
C GLN A 226 21.79 10.62 16.22
N PHE A 227 21.11 11.76 16.20
CA PHE A 227 21.14 12.74 15.11
C PHE A 227 21.63 14.10 15.63
N ALA A 228 22.19 14.92 14.75
CA ALA A 228 22.53 16.30 15.05
C ALA A 228 22.35 17.16 13.79
N PHE A 229 21.71 18.32 13.94
CA PHE A 229 21.62 19.32 12.87
C PHE A 229 22.85 20.24 12.88
N VAL A 230 23.06 20.96 11.78
CA VAL A 230 24.05 22.03 11.67
C VAL A 230 23.34 23.38 11.84
N PRO A 231 23.80 24.28 12.72
CA PRO A 231 23.27 25.63 12.79
C PRO A 231 23.55 26.37 11.48
N LEU A 232 22.47 26.72 10.78
CA LEU A 232 22.46 27.47 9.53
C LEU A 232 21.40 28.54 9.71
N PHE A 233 21.83 29.67 10.24
CA PHE A 233 20.97 30.76 10.68
C PHE A 233 20.01 31.18 9.56
N PRO A 234 18.71 30.86 9.70
CA PRO A 234 17.73 31.31 8.74
C PRO A 234 17.61 32.84 8.80
N GLU A 235 17.33 33.44 7.65
CA GLU A 235 17.22 34.89 7.46
C GLU A 235 18.45 35.72 7.85
N THR A 236 19.61 35.07 7.96
CA THR A 236 20.85 35.72 8.37
C THR A 236 21.89 35.62 7.26
N ARG A 237 22.53 36.75 6.95
CA ARG A 237 23.67 36.80 6.03
C ARG A 237 24.91 36.20 6.67
N PRO A 238 25.83 35.61 5.88
CA PRO A 238 27.15 35.28 6.39
C PRO A 238 27.78 36.56 6.96
N HIS A 239 28.37 36.46 8.14
CA HIS A 239 28.93 37.60 8.87
C HIS A 239 30.22 37.22 9.59
N LEU A 240 31.02 38.23 9.89
CA LEU A 240 32.23 38.07 10.69
C LEU A 240 31.85 37.79 12.14
N VAL A 241 32.65 36.96 12.77
CA VAL A 241 32.47 36.56 14.16
C VAL A 241 33.77 36.75 14.92
N ASP A 242 33.63 37.01 16.21
CA ASP A 242 34.79 37.15 17.08
C ASP A 242 35.57 35.83 17.17
N ARG A 243 36.91 35.93 17.15
CA ARG A 243 37.81 34.78 17.25
C ARG A 243 37.66 34.06 18.58
N GLY A 244 37.35 34.75 19.68
CA GLY A 244 37.13 34.13 20.99
C GLY A 244 35.94 33.19 21.02
N ASN A 245 34.98 33.36 20.10
CA ASN A 245 33.83 32.47 19.96
C ASN A 245 34.04 31.34 18.94
N PHE A 246 35.14 31.37 18.17
CA PHE A 246 35.45 30.35 17.16
C PHE A 246 36.08 29.12 17.82
N SER A 247 35.55 27.93 17.52
CA SER A 247 36.11 26.66 17.96
C SER A 247 36.37 25.75 16.76
N ASN A 248 37.58 25.23 16.63
CA ASN A 248 37.89 24.16 15.68
C ASN A 248 37.60 22.76 16.25
N ALA A 249 37.28 22.67 17.54
CA ALA A 249 36.85 21.43 18.18
C ALA A 249 35.36 21.20 17.91
N ALA A 250 35.01 19.97 17.57
CA ALA A 250 33.62 19.56 17.42
C ALA A 250 32.85 19.77 18.73
N PRO A 251 31.55 20.13 18.68
CA PRO A 251 30.73 20.33 19.87
C PRO A 251 30.69 19.09 20.77
N ALA A 252 30.80 19.29 22.08
CA ALA A 252 30.70 18.22 23.06
C ALA A 252 29.31 17.56 23.03
N GLY A 253 29.26 16.24 23.25
CA GLY A 253 28.01 15.47 23.30
C GLY A 253 27.54 14.88 21.97
N ILE A 254 28.13 15.29 20.84
CA ILE A 254 27.90 14.66 19.53
C ILE A 254 28.91 13.51 19.35
N THR A 255 28.49 12.27 19.60
CA THR A 255 29.38 11.10 19.64
C THR A 255 29.29 10.21 18.41
N ALA A 256 28.09 10.06 17.82
CA ALA A 256 27.80 9.15 16.72
C ALA A 256 27.28 9.85 15.45
N ALA A 257 26.75 11.07 15.56
CA ALA A 257 26.33 11.87 14.40
C ALA A 257 27.50 12.70 13.85
N PRO A 258 27.59 12.94 12.53
CA PRO A 258 28.65 13.78 11.98
C PRO A 258 28.40 15.25 12.34
N ALA A 259 29.38 15.86 13.01
CA ALA A 259 29.42 17.31 13.19
C ALA A 259 30.08 17.95 11.96
N LEU A 260 29.28 18.61 11.12
CA LEU A 260 29.76 19.37 9.96
C LEU A 260 30.08 20.82 10.39
N PRO A 261 31.18 21.43 9.93
CA PRO A 261 31.55 22.79 10.28
C PRO A 261 30.59 23.82 9.64
N ASN A 262 30.32 24.90 10.37
CA ASN A 262 29.50 26.03 9.91
C ASN A 262 30.22 27.39 9.96
N SER A 263 31.49 27.39 10.35
CA SER A 263 32.32 28.59 10.41
C SER A 263 33.72 28.33 9.88
N PHE A 264 34.41 29.39 9.47
CA PHE A 264 35.71 29.31 8.81
C PHE A 264 36.62 30.41 9.32
N GLN A 265 37.80 30.03 9.79
CA GLN A 265 38.87 30.95 10.15
C GLN A 265 39.88 31.00 8.99
N THR A 266 40.17 32.20 8.52
CA THR A 266 41.20 32.46 7.53
C THR A 266 42.37 33.18 8.19
N ASN A 267 43.59 32.80 7.81
CA ASN A 267 44.80 33.52 8.17
C ASN A 267 45.44 33.99 6.87
N SER A 268 45.69 35.29 6.75
CA SER A 268 46.20 35.89 5.52
C SER A 268 47.46 36.70 5.80
N ARG A 269 48.20 36.97 4.73
CA ARG A 269 49.37 37.85 4.72
C ARG A 269 49.46 38.60 3.39
N ALA A 270 50.08 39.77 3.44
CA ALA A 270 50.65 40.41 2.26
C ALA A 270 52.09 40.85 2.54
N LEU A 271 52.87 40.93 1.47
CA LEU A 271 54.26 41.38 1.52
C LEU A 271 54.31 42.90 1.37
N GLU A 272 55.03 43.62 2.22
CA GLU A 272 55.31 45.03 2.00
C GLU A 272 56.46 45.17 0.98
N GLY A 273 56.17 45.80 -0.15
CA GLY A 273 57.05 45.77 -1.32
C GLY A 273 58.40 46.50 -1.21
N LYS A 274 58.68 47.26 -0.14
CA LYS A 274 59.96 48.00 0.03
C LYS A 274 60.86 47.40 1.11
N THR A 275 60.27 46.84 2.15
CA THR A 275 60.92 46.29 3.35
C THR A 275 60.97 44.77 3.31
N GLY A 276 60.15 44.12 2.49
CA GLY A 276 60.06 42.67 2.41
C GLY A 276 59.40 42.05 3.65
N VAL A 277 58.81 42.86 4.53
CA VAL A 277 58.15 42.39 5.75
C VAL A 277 56.72 41.95 5.43
N PHE A 278 56.30 40.82 5.99
CA PHE A 278 54.90 40.41 5.95
C PHE A 278 54.12 41.08 7.07
N GLY A 279 52.93 41.58 6.76
CA GLY A 279 51.91 41.75 7.78
C GLY A 279 50.72 40.84 7.49
N GLY A 280 50.13 40.32 8.56
CA GLY A 280 49.05 39.36 8.49
C GLY A 280 47.82 39.81 9.25
N SER A 281 46.70 39.20 8.91
CA SER A 281 45.44 39.35 9.63
C SER A 281 44.73 38.01 9.70
N MET A 282 43.86 37.87 10.70
CA MET A 282 42.99 36.71 10.87
C MET A 282 41.54 37.17 10.91
N ALA A 283 40.68 36.43 10.23
CA ALA A 283 39.24 36.68 10.26
C ALA A 283 38.49 35.36 10.44
N CYS A 284 37.43 35.39 11.23
CA CYS A 284 36.50 34.27 11.36
C CYS A 284 35.16 34.71 10.77
N ALA A 285 34.54 33.85 9.97
CA ALA A 285 33.22 34.08 9.41
C ALA A 285 32.32 32.86 9.61
N ILE A 286 31.04 33.10 9.86
CA ILE A 286 30.03 32.05 10.02
C ILE A 286 29.09 32.03 8.82
N VAL A 287 28.65 30.83 8.46
CA VAL A 287 27.66 30.59 7.42
C VAL A 287 26.29 31.08 7.87
N GLY A 288 25.52 31.67 6.95
CA GLY A 288 24.10 32.00 7.14
C GLY A 288 23.32 31.73 5.86
N CYS A 289 22.02 31.47 5.98
CA CYS A 289 21.15 31.22 4.83
C CYS A 289 19.93 32.16 4.85
N ILE A 290 19.77 32.94 3.77
CA ILE A 290 18.65 33.88 3.61
C ILE A 290 17.53 33.18 2.84
N ASP A 291 16.26 33.38 3.21
CA ASP A 291 15.08 32.87 2.51
C ASP A 291 15.14 31.35 2.21
N ARG A 292 15.73 30.58 3.14
CA ARG A 292 15.94 29.15 2.99
C ARG A 292 15.55 28.41 4.26
N ASN A 293 14.24 28.25 4.40
CA ASN A 293 13.57 27.55 5.50
C ASN A 293 12.92 26.28 4.96
N PHE A 294 13.06 25.17 5.68
CA PHE A 294 12.52 23.90 5.21
C PHE A 294 11.71 23.19 6.29
N ALA A 295 10.47 22.83 5.97
CA ALA A 295 9.70 21.90 6.78
C ALA A 295 10.31 20.49 6.67
N ALA A 296 10.43 19.81 7.82
CA ALA A 296 10.79 18.40 7.89
C ALA A 296 9.69 17.55 7.24
N ARG A 297 10.06 16.77 6.22
CA ARG A 297 9.13 15.94 5.43
C ARG A 297 9.81 14.75 4.77
N ILE A 298 9.00 13.78 4.34
CA ILE A 298 9.35 12.67 3.47
C ILE A 298 8.84 13.03 2.06
N PRO A 299 9.60 13.81 1.27
CA PRO A 299 9.15 14.16 -0.07
C PRO A 299 9.06 12.90 -0.91
N LYS A 300 8.11 12.90 -1.87
CA LYS A 300 7.82 11.74 -2.70
C LYS A 300 7.35 10.50 -1.90
N GLY A 301 6.94 10.72 -0.65
CA GLY A 301 6.26 9.71 0.16
C GLY A 301 4.93 9.27 -0.47
N PHE A 302 4.63 7.99 -0.42
CA PHE A 302 3.39 7.43 -0.95
C PHE A 302 2.78 6.35 -0.06
N VAL A 303 1.46 6.19 -0.19
CA VAL A 303 0.68 5.10 0.41
C VAL A 303 0.20 4.18 -0.71
N ARG A 304 0.31 2.87 -0.52
CA ARG A 304 -0.25 1.88 -1.44
C ARG A 304 -1.68 1.54 -1.00
N VAL A 305 -2.59 1.49 -1.95
CA VAL A 305 -3.96 1.02 -1.76
C VAL A 305 -4.15 -0.18 -2.68
N SER A 306 -4.26 -1.37 -2.10
CA SER A 306 -4.33 -2.63 -2.84
C SER A 306 -5.66 -3.32 -2.62
N ASN A 307 -6.18 -3.93 -3.68
CA ASN A 307 -7.29 -4.86 -3.59
C ASN A 307 -6.76 -6.25 -3.85
N GLY A 308 -7.10 -7.18 -2.96
CA GLY A 308 -6.64 -8.55 -3.01
C GLY A 308 -6.88 -9.20 -4.38
N PRO A 309 -6.16 -10.28 -4.69
CA PRO A 309 -6.25 -10.93 -5.99
C PRO A 309 -7.67 -11.47 -6.24
N SER A 310 -7.94 -11.76 -7.50
CA SER A 310 -9.14 -12.53 -7.84
C SER A 310 -9.03 -13.95 -7.25
N ALA A 311 -10.12 -14.43 -6.65
CA ALA A 311 -10.22 -15.76 -6.05
C ALA A 311 -9.84 -16.87 -7.03
N ASN A 312 -10.17 -16.71 -8.32
CA ASN A 312 -9.78 -17.66 -9.37
C ASN A 312 -8.26 -17.79 -9.55
N THR A 313 -7.49 -16.77 -9.18
CA THR A 313 -6.04 -16.72 -9.34
C THR A 313 -5.35 -17.38 -8.16
N VAL A 314 -5.94 -17.28 -6.96
CA VAL A 314 -5.34 -17.78 -5.71
C VAL A 314 -5.84 -19.16 -5.26
N ASN A 315 -7.03 -19.59 -5.67
CA ASN A 315 -7.67 -20.83 -5.19
C ASN A 315 -7.55 -22.02 -6.15
N THR A 316 -6.67 -21.96 -7.16
CA THR A 316 -6.34 -22.98 -8.20
C THR A 316 -7.25 -23.06 -9.43
N SER A 317 -6.72 -23.67 -10.51
CA SER A 317 -7.26 -23.73 -11.89
C SER A 317 -8.46 -24.65 -12.09
N VAL A 318 -8.97 -25.29 -11.04
CA VAL A 318 -10.19 -26.12 -11.11
C VAL A 318 -11.40 -25.20 -11.05
N PHE A 319 -11.47 -24.27 -12.01
CA PHE A 319 -12.71 -23.61 -12.35
C PHE A 319 -13.41 -24.57 -13.33
N PRO A 320 -14.49 -25.27 -12.96
CA PRO A 320 -15.10 -26.24 -13.89
C PRO A 320 -15.82 -25.54 -15.05
N LEU A 321 -15.93 -24.21 -15.01
CA LEU A 321 -16.79 -23.45 -15.90
C LEU A 321 -16.04 -22.99 -17.15
N SER A 322 -15.73 -23.93 -18.05
CA SER A 322 -15.76 -23.56 -19.46
C SER A 322 -17.20 -23.57 -20.00
N THR A 323 -18.11 -24.32 -19.36
CA THR A 323 -19.50 -24.50 -19.82
C THR A 323 -20.42 -24.97 -18.68
N VAL A 324 -21.03 -24.04 -17.93
CA VAL A 324 -22.25 -24.39 -17.17
C VAL A 324 -23.35 -24.60 -18.21
N VAL A 325 -24.11 -25.70 -18.14
CA VAL A 325 -25.38 -25.82 -18.88
C VAL A 325 -26.39 -24.93 -18.14
N ASN A 326 -26.74 -23.79 -18.76
CA ASN A 326 -26.94 -22.53 -18.03
C ASN A 326 -28.38 -22.00 -18.01
N ASP A 327 -29.43 -22.81 -18.08
CA ASP A 327 -30.80 -22.28 -18.12
C ASP A 327 -31.81 -23.05 -17.27
N GLY A 328 -31.38 -24.08 -16.54
CA GLY A 328 -32.30 -24.94 -15.79
C GLY A 328 -33.27 -25.73 -16.68
N SER A 329 -33.21 -25.58 -18.01
CA SER A 329 -33.97 -26.38 -18.99
C SER A 329 -33.38 -27.78 -19.18
N ASN A 330 -32.32 -28.06 -18.43
CA ASN A 330 -31.57 -29.28 -18.39
C ASN A 330 -31.26 -29.65 -16.94
N ASP A 331 -32.19 -29.37 -16.03
CA ASP A 331 -32.26 -30.07 -14.75
C ASP A 331 -33.30 -31.18 -14.86
N ILE A 332 -32.97 -32.35 -14.34
CA ILE A 332 -33.90 -33.47 -14.28
C ILE A 332 -35.16 -33.08 -13.50
N PHE A 333 -35.04 -32.23 -12.48
CA PHE A 333 -36.19 -31.82 -11.66
C PHE A 333 -37.05 -30.72 -12.29
N ASN A 334 -36.49 -29.80 -13.08
CA ASN A 334 -37.28 -28.75 -13.74
C ASN A 334 -38.00 -29.23 -15.01
N ASN A 335 -37.39 -30.15 -15.76
CA ASN A 335 -38.00 -30.73 -16.96
C ASN A 335 -38.96 -31.87 -16.68
N GLU A 336 -38.79 -32.61 -15.58
CA GLU A 336 -39.74 -33.67 -15.23
C GLU A 336 -40.97 -33.10 -14.51
N LEU A 337 -40.86 -32.01 -13.75
CA LEU A 337 -41.98 -31.56 -12.93
C LEU A 337 -42.85 -30.46 -13.55
N PHE A 338 -42.34 -29.51 -14.35
CA PHE A 338 -43.16 -28.29 -14.58
C PHE A 338 -43.22 -27.60 -15.95
N HIS A 339 -42.39 -27.86 -16.98
CA HIS A 339 -42.57 -27.15 -18.28
C HIS A 339 -42.51 -28.02 -19.54
N ALA A 340 -43.30 -27.61 -20.54
CA ALA A 340 -43.85 -28.39 -21.65
C ALA A 340 -42.83 -29.00 -22.67
N PRO A 341 -43.14 -30.16 -23.28
CA PRO A 341 -44.37 -30.93 -23.11
C PRO A 341 -44.19 -31.94 -21.98
N GLY A 342 -43.96 -31.43 -20.77
CA GLY A 342 -44.70 -31.74 -19.55
C GLY A 342 -45.36 -33.10 -19.51
N ILE A 343 -45.01 -33.85 -18.47
CA ILE A 343 -45.67 -35.08 -18.07
C ILE A 343 -47.20 -34.87 -18.12
N ASN A 344 -47.89 -35.57 -19.01
CA ASN A 344 -49.35 -35.59 -19.03
C ASN A 344 -49.80 -36.56 -17.93
N MET A 345 -50.54 -36.03 -16.96
CA MET A 345 -51.29 -36.83 -15.99
C MET A 345 -52.71 -37.02 -16.54
N ASP A 346 -53.08 -38.26 -16.86
CA ASP A 346 -54.47 -38.59 -17.13
C ASP A 346 -55.25 -38.53 -15.81
N GLN A 347 -56.21 -37.60 -15.74
CA GLN A 347 -57.02 -37.33 -14.53
C GLN A 347 -57.85 -38.54 -14.09
N ASN A 348 -58.04 -39.55 -14.94
CA ASN A 348 -58.82 -40.73 -14.62
C ASN A 348 -57.99 -41.91 -14.12
N THR A 349 -56.67 -41.91 -14.34
CA THR A 349 -55.80 -43.06 -14.03
C THR A 349 -54.57 -42.72 -13.18
N ASN A 350 -54.24 -41.43 -12.99
CA ASN A 350 -53.10 -40.96 -12.18
C ASN A 350 -51.74 -41.55 -12.59
N ILE A 351 -51.56 -41.92 -13.86
CA ILE A 351 -50.29 -42.41 -14.42
C ILE A 351 -49.63 -41.31 -15.25
N PHE A 352 -48.30 -41.20 -15.12
CA PHE A 352 -47.46 -40.17 -15.73
C PHE A 352 -46.79 -40.67 -17.02
N SER A 353 -46.85 -39.90 -18.12
CA SER A 353 -46.24 -40.24 -19.41
C SER A 353 -45.60 -39.02 -20.09
N HIS A 354 -44.45 -39.23 -20.77
CA HIS A 354 -43.58 -38.18 -21.32
C HIS A 354 -43.48 -38.16 -22.87
N HIS A 355 -44.30 -38.93 -23.61
CA HIS A 355 -44.19 -39.03 -25.07
C HIS A 355 -45.35 -38.30 -25.81
N PRO A 356 -45.13 -37.67 -26.99
CA PRO A 356 -46.21 -37.10 -27.81
C PRO A 356 -47.21 -38.13 -28.37
N GLN A 357 -46.89 -39.42 -28.29
CA GLN A 357 -47.82 -40.55 -28.53
C GLN A 357 -48.43 -41.09 -27.23
N GLY A 358 -48.31 -40.33 -26.12
CA GLY A 358 -48.81 -40.66 -24.79
C GLY A 358 -50.22 -41.25 -24.78
N PRO A 359 -51.19 -40.74 -25.55
CA PRO A 359 -52.52 -41.34 -25.63
C PRO A 359 -52.56 -42.79 -26.14
N ALA A 360 -51.65 -43.18 -27.05
CA ALA A 360 -51.60 -44.54 -27.60
C ALA A 360 -50.92 -45.53 -26.64
N ALA A 361 -49.84 -45.12 -25.97
CA ALA A 361 -49.20 -45.90 -24.91
C ALA A 361 -50.12 -46.05 -23.68
N MET A 362 -50.86 -44.98 -23.33
CA MET A 362 -51.86 -44.98 -22.26
C MET A 362 -53.07 -45.85 -22.61
N ASN A 363 -53.52 -45.88 -23.87
CA ASN A 363 -54.54 -46.83 -24.33
C ASN A 363 -54.07 -48.29 -24.29
N ALA A 364 -52.79 -48.55 -24.58
CA ALA A 364 -52.21 -49.90 -24.47
C ALA A 364 -52.10 -50.37 -23.02
N ILE A 365 -51.75 -49.47 -22.09
CA ILE A 365 -51.71 -49.75 -20.64
C ILE A 365 -53.13 -49.87 -20.07
N GLY A 366 -54.07 -49.03 -20.50
CA GLY A 366 -55.50 -49.14 -20.16
C GLY A 366 -56.11 -50.47 -20.64
N ALA A 367 -55.78 -50.89 -21.86
CA ALA A 367 -56.17 -52.21 -22.40
C ALA A 367 -55.51 -53.36 -21.62
N TYR A 368 -54.26 -53.20 -21.19
CA TYR A 368 -53.58 -54.18 -20.33
C TYR A 368 -54.22 -54.29 -18.94
N ASN A 369 -54.54 -53.16 -18.30
CA ASN A 369 -55.22 -53.14 -16.98
C ASN A 369 -56.64 -53.70 -17.07
N ALA A 370 -57.36 -53.46 -18.18
CA ALA A 370 -58.65 -54.09 -18.44
C ALA A 370 -58.58 -55.62 -18.53
N THR A 371 -57.42 -56.20 -18.87
CA THR A 371 -57.21 -57.66 -18.87
C THR A 371 -56.80 -58.25 -17.53
N LYS A 372 -56.43 -57.43 -16.54
CA LYS A 372 -55.88 -57.88 -15.25
C LYS A 372 -56.82 -57.69 -14.04
N GLY A 373 -57.97 -57.04 -14.23
CA GLY A 373 -58.95 -56.77 -13.17
C GLY A 373 -58.51 -55.60 -12.29
N ASN A 374 -59.48 -54.79 -11.85
CA ASN A 374 -59.25 -53.52 -11.15
C ASN A 374 -58.28 -53.65 -9.97
N PHE A 375 -57.25 -52.80 -9.97
CA PHE A 375 -56.43 -52.52 -8.78
C PHE A 375 -57.34 -51.99 -7.66
N PRO A 376 -57.31 -52.58 -6.45
CA PRO A 376 -58.27 -52.25 -5.41
C PRO A 376 -57.72 -51.15 -4.48
N TYR A 377 -57.47 -49.93 -4.96
CA TYR A 377 -57.32 -48.77 -4.06
C TYR A 377 -57.64 -47.46 -4.79
N ASP A 378 -58.64 -46.75 -4.28
CA ASP A 378 -59.02 -45.38 -4.65
C ASP A 378 -58.10 -44.38 -3.93
N PRO A 379 -57.31 -43.55 -4.64
CA PRO A 379 -56.41 -42.57 -4.04
C PRO A 379 -57.07 -41.21 -3.75
N LEU A 380 -58.39 -41.04 -3.88
CA LEU A 380 -59.06 -39.73 -3.73
C LEU A 380 -59.13 -39.14 -2.31
N VAL A 381 -58.43 -39.70 -1.31
CA VAL A 381 -58.40 -39.14 0.05
C VAL A 381 -56.98 -38.80 0.49
N GLY A 382 -56.44 -37.68 0.00
CA GLY A 382 -55.27 -37.04 0.60
C GLY A 382 -54.31 -36.41 -0.41
N ASN A 383 -54.19 -35.09 -0.38
CA ASN A 383 -53.16 -34.33 -1.07
C ASN A 383 -51.82 -34.58 -0.34
N VAL A 384 -51.04 -35.59 -0.77
CA VAL A 384 -49.76 -35.96 -0.13
C VAL A 384 -48.68 -36.21 -1.18
N GLY A 385 -47.57 -35.46 -1.04
CA GLY A 385 -46.39 -35.56 -1.89
C GLY A 385 -45.71 -36.93 -1.79
N GLY A 386 -45.25 -37.44 -2.93
CA GLY A 386 -44.70 -38.79 -3.11
C GLY A 386 -43.32 -39.00 -2.48
N GLY A 387 -43.22 -38.90 -1.16
CA GLY A 387 -41.96 -39.10 -0.43
C GLY A 387 -42.08 -39.81 0.92
N ASP A 388 -43.21 -40.43 1.25
CA ASP A 388 -43.39 -41.11 2.55
C ASP A 388 -43.36 -42.65 2.42
N PRO A 389 -42.28 -43.33 2.87
CA PRO A 389 -42.14 -44.78 2.82
C PRO A 389 -42.99 -45.53 3.87
N ASP A 390 -43.65 -44.85 4.82
CA ASP A 390 -44.48 -45.52 5.84
C ASP A 390 -45.88 -45.94 5.33
N LEU A 391 -46.27 -45.52 4.11
CA LEU A 391 -47.51 -45.93 3.45
C LEU A 391 -47.54 -47.40 2.98
N TRP A 392 -46.39 -48.10 2.99
CA TRP A 392 -46.28 -49.46 2.43
C TRP A 392 -46.24 -50.59 3.46
N LYS A 393 -46.38 -50.30 4.77
CA LYS A 393 -46.40 -51.32 5.84
C LYS A 393 -47.79 -51.76 6.29
N GLY A 394 -48.82 -51.49 5.49
CA GLY A 394 -50.19 -51.40 5.98
C GLY A 394 -51.18 -52.53 5.66
N VAL A 395 -50.82 -53.80 5.41
CA VAL A 395 -51.84 -54.89 5.45
C VAL A 395 -51.23 -56.21 5.98
N THR A 396 -51.17 -56.36 7.30
CA THR A 396 -51.10 -57.68 7.94
C THR A 396 -52.51 -58.05 8.40
N GLY A 397 -53.28 -58.73 7.54
CA GLY A 397 -54.57 -59.26 7.95
C GLY A 397 -55.47 -59.74 6.82
N SER A 398 -55.48 -61.06 6.64
CA SER A 398 -56.60 -61.93 6.24
C SER A 398 -56.38 -62.80 4.98
N ASN A 399 -55.94 -64.03 5.25
CA ASN A 399 -56.44 -65.30 4.73
C ASN A 399 -56.64 -65.45 3.20
N ASN A 400 -55.56 -65.41 2.43
CA ASN A 400 -55.38 -66.37 1.33
C ASN A 400 -53.88 -66.50 0.97
N PRO A 401 -53.25 -67.69 1.10
CA PRO A 401 -51.83 -67.88 0.82
C PRO A 401 -51.65 -68.47 -0.57
N THR A 402 -51.17 -67.72 -1.56
CA THR A 402 -50.58 -68.33 -2.76
C THR A 402 -49.47 -67.48 -3.37
N ALA A 403 -48.31 -68.13 -3.47
CA ALA A 403 -47.17 -67.84 -4.33
C ALA A 403 -46.39 -66.55 -4.05
N GLU A 404 -45.14 -66.76 -3.65
CA GLU A 404 -44.03 -65.83 -3.76
C GLU A 404 -44.09 -65.08 -5.10
N ASP A 405 -44.30 -63.76 -5.05
CA ASP A 405 -43.97 -62.90 -6.17
C ASP A 405 -42.59 -62.30 -5.90
N ALA A 406 -41.62 -62.65 -6.75
CA ALA A 406 -40.23 -62.22 -6.65
C ALA A 406 -40.02 -60.71 -6.93
N TYR A 407 -41.11 -59.95 -7.06
CA TYR A 407 -41.14 -58.56 -7.51
C TYR A 407 -41.43 -57.51 -6.42
N ASN A 408 -41.58 -57.92 -5.15
CA ASN A 408 -41.87 -56.99 -4.04
C ASN A 408 -40.63 -56.35 -3.38
N ASN A 409 -39.56 -56.11 -4.15
CA ASN A 409 -38.46 -55.24 -3.71
C ASN A 409 -38.41 -53.95 -4.54
N PRO A 410 -39.04 -52.85 -4.09
CA PRO A 410 -39.00 -51.58 -4.79
C PRO A 410 -37.61 -50.91 -4.81
N ALA A 411 -36.59 -51.53 -4.18
CA ALA A 411 -35.21 -51.03 -4.19
C ALA A 411 -34.38 -51.47 -5.43
N ALA A 412 -34.93 -52.22 -6.39
CA ALA A 412 -34.13 -52.91 -7.41
C ALA A 412 -34.32 -52.48 -8.88
N TYR A 413 -35.15 -51.48 -9.21
CA TYR A 413 -35.45 -51.17 -10.62
C TYR A 413 -35.17 -49.71 -11.00
N ASP A 414 -34.06 -49.49 -11.71
CA ASP A 414 -33.80 -48.32 -12.57
C ASP A 414 -34.27 -48.69 -14.00
N LEU A 415 -35.16 -47.88 -14.58
CA LEU A 415 -35.88 -48.16 -15.83
C LEU A 415 -35.14 -47.64 -17.09
N ARG A 416 -33.88 -48.03 -17.32
CA ARG A 416 -33.14 -47.63 -18.56
C ARG A 416 -32.36 -48.77 -19.19
N SER A 417 -32.48 -48.93 -20.51
CA SER A 417 -31.87 -50.02 -21.30
C SER A 417 -30.97 -49.55 -22.45
N THR A 418 -29.66 -49.65 -22.24
CA THR A 418 -28.61 -49.69 -23.28
C THR A 418 -28.48 -48.51 -24.26
N ALA A 419 -27.44 -48.58 -25.09
CA ALA A 419 -26.69 -47.45 -25.65
C ALA A 419 -27.29 -46.75 -26.88
N ALA A 420 -28.58 -46.95 -27.19
CA ALA A 420 -29.24 -46.29 -28.30
C ALA A 420 -30.71 -45.96 -27.99
N GLN A 421 -30.94 -44.70 -27.59
CA GLN A 421 -32.18 -43.93 -27.72
C GLN A 421 -33.24 -43.92 -26.59
N ASP A 422 -33.98 -42.80 -26.60
CA ASP A 422 -34.85 -42.19 -25.57
C ASP A 422 -36.21 -42.91 -25.38
N HIS A 423 -36.23 -44.07 -24.71
CA HIS A 423 -37.47 -44.79 -24.34
C HIS A 423 -37.33 -45.54 -23.00
N PHE A 424 -38.46 -45.91 -22.37
CA PHE A 424 -38.47 -46.89 -21.27
C PHE A 424 -38.05 -48.29 -21.78
N ALA A 425 -37.36 -49.05 -20.93
CA ALA A 425 -36.86 -50.39 -21.25
C ALA A 425 -37.98 -51.39 -21.61
N THR A 426 -37.82 -52.12 -22.71
CA THR A 426 -38.69 -53.24 -23.10
C THR A 426 -38.46 -54.46 -22.20
N GLN A 427 -39.44 -55.39 -22.17
CA GLN A 427 -39.38 -56.59 -21.31
C GLN A 427 -38.17 -57.50 -21.62
N ALA A 428 -37.68 -57.50 -22.86
CA ALA A 428 -36.49 -58.27 -23.24
C ALA A 428 -35.20 -57.63 -22.71
N GLU A 429 -35.15 -56.31 -22.57
CA GLU A 429 -34.00 -55.57 -22.07
C GLU A 429 -33.90 -55.62 -20.55
N LEU A 430 -35.05 -55.57 -19.86
CA LEU A 430 -35.12 -55.83 -18.42
C LEU A 430 -34.66 -57.26 -18.07
N ALA A 431 -34.99 -58.24 -18.92
CA ALA A 431 -34.52 -59.62 -18.77
C ALA A 431 -33.00 -59.77 -19.02
N ALA A 432 -32.41 -58.96 -19.91
CA ALA A 432 -30.98 -58.96 -20.18
C ALA A 432 -30.15 -58.23 -19.09
N ILE A 433 -30.70 -57.17 -18.49
CA ILE A 433 -30.07 -56.43 -17.38
C ILE A 433 -30.07 -57.27 -16.10
N GLY A 434 -31.15 -58.00 -15.81
CA GLY A 434 -31.22 -58.94 -14.70
C GLY A 434 -30.21 -60.11 -14.80
N ALA A 435 -29.62 -60.34 -15.97
CA ALA A 435 -28.65 -61.41 -16.21
C ALA A 435 -27.17 -60.96 -16.09
N HIS A 436 -26.89 -59.66 -15.89
CA HIS A 436 -25.52 -59.15 -15.81
C HIS A 436 -25.06 -58.85 -14.37
N PRO A 437 -24.04 -59.55 -13.83
CA PRO A 437 -23.63 -59.43 -12.43
C PRO A 437 -22.89 -58.13 -12.05
N ASN A 438 -22.71 -57.17 -12.97
CA ASN A 438 -21.81 -56.02 -12.79
C ASN A 438 -22.45 -54.63 -12.97
N VAL A 439 -23.78 -54.50 -13.03
CA VAL A 439 -24.42 -53.18 -13.08
C VAL A 439 -24.61 -52.66 -11.65
N MET A 440 -23.74 -51.77 -11.18
CA MET A 440 -23.95 -51.09 -9.91
C MET A 440 -25.10 -50.08 -10.04
N ASN A 441 -26.21 -50.39 -9.37
CA ASN A 441 -27.38 -49.56 -9.21
C ASN A 441 -27.03 -48.26 -8.44
N CYS A 442 -27.29 -47.08 -8.99
CA CYS A 442 -27.38 -45.85 -8.16
C CYS A 442 -28.77 -45.93 -7.44
N ILE A 443 -28.87 -46.67 -6.32
CA ILE A 443 -30.13 -46.94 -5.60
C ILE A 443 -30.61 -45.69 -4.83
N TYR A 444 -31.92 -45.44 -4.82
CA TYR A 444 -32.57 -44.34 -4.10
C TYR A 444 -32.26 -44.35 -2.58
N THR A 445 -32.10 -45.53 -1.97
CA THR A 445 -31.72 -45.69 -0.55
C THR A 445 -30.30 -45.21 -0.21
N MET A 446 -29.46 -44.96 -1.21
CA MET A 446 -28.13 -44.36 -1.01
C MET A 446 -28.20 -42.85 -0.71
N TYR A 447 -29.37 -42.20 -0.84
CA TYR A 447 -29.53 -40.78 -0.55
C TYR A 447 -29.67 -40.46 0.96
N ASP A 448 -30.02 -41.45 1.78
CA ASP A 448 -30.26 -41.24 3.22
C ASP A 448 -29.23 -41.93 4.15
N ALA A 449 -28.38 -42.84 3.64
CA ALA A 449 -27.47 -43.64 4.47
C ALA A 449 -25.98 -43.29 4.25
N ASP A 450 -25.41 -42.55 5.21
CA ASP A 450 -23.98 -42.31 5.47
C ASP A 450 -23.22 -41.30 4.56
N PRO A 451 -22.90 -40.08 5.06
CA PRO A 451 -22.06 -39.10 4.35
C PRO A 451 -20.57 -39.51 4.18
N ASN A 452 -20.10 -40.57 4.86
CA ASN A 452 -18.67 -40.94 4.86
C ASN A 452 -18.27 -41.97 3.79
N THR A 453 -19.23 -42.70 3.23
CA THR A 453 -18.99 -43.55 2.06
C THR A 453 -19.46 -42.78 0.85
N ASN A 454 -18.54 -42.32 0.01
CA ASN A 454 -18.81 -41.54 -1.18
C ASN A 454 -18.76 -42.47 -2.42
N PRO A 455 -19.76 -43.35 -2.68
CA PRO A 455 -19.84 -44.03 -3.95
C PRO A 455 -20.25 -42.98 -4.98
N HIS A 456 -19.23 -42.34 -5.56
CA HIS A 456 -19.38 -41.59 -6.80
C HIS A 456 -20.02 -42.55 -7.81
N CYS A 457 -21.12 -42.16 -8.47
CA CYS A 457 -21.35 -42.72 -9.81
C CYS A 457 -20.09 -42.24 -10.58
N SER A 458 -19.18 -43.16 -10.93
CA SER A 458 -17.80 -42.85 -11.36
C SER A 458 -17.76 -41.77 -12.45
N ASN A 459 -16.64 -41.06 -12.65
CA ASN A 459 -16.51 -40.02 -13.70
C ASN A 459 -16.94 -40.50 -15.11
N ALA A 460 -16.90 -41.80 -15.37
CA ALA A 460 -17.43 -42.39 -16.60
C ALA A 460 -18.97 -42.38 -16.66
N ASN A 461 -19.64 -42.65 -15.53
CA ASN A 461 -21.09 -42.71 -15.43
C ASN A 461 -21.75 -41.33 -15.47
N THR A 462 -21.09 -40.27 -15.01
CA THR A 462 -21.61 -38.89 -15.11
C THR A 462 -21.56 -38.35 -16.54
N ALA A 463 -20.51 -38.67 -17.30
CA ALA A 463 -20.46 -38.36 -18.73
C ALA A 463 -21.49 -39.18 -19.53
N MET A 464 -21.67 -40.46 -19.19
CA MET A 464 -22.73 -41.29 -19.76
C MET A 464 -24.13 -40.81 -19.37
N TRP A 465 -24.33 -40.33 -18.15
CA TRP A 465 -25.59 -39.74 -17.70
C TRP A 465 -25.90 -38.45 -18.46
N MET A 466 -24.95 -37.52 -18.58
CA MET A 466 -25.11 -36.30 -19.40
C MET A 466 -25.37 -36.61 -20.87
N GLY A 467 -24.68 -37.62 -21.43
CA GLY A 467 -24.88 -38.08 -22.80
C GLY A 467 -26.24 -38.75 -23.03
N ASN A 468 -26.71 -39.57 -22.09
CA ASN A 468 -27.99 -40.27 -22.17
C ASN A 468 -29.21 -39.34 -22.13
N TYR A 469 -29.05 -38.11 -21.64
CA TYR A 469 -30.12 -37.10 -21.62
C TYR A 469 -29.92 -36.00 -22.67
N ASN A 470 -29.03 -36.22 -23.65
CA ASN A 470 -28.73 -35.26 -24.72
C ASN A 470 -28.23 -33.90 -24.21
N ARG A 471 -27.53 -33.89 -23.07
CA ARG A 471 -27.00 -32.68 -22.42
C ARG A 471 -25.52 -32.52 -22.73
N ALA A 472 -25.20 -32.22 -23.99
CA ALA A 472 -23.87 -31.75 -24.35
C ALA A 472 -23.67 -30.32 -23.82
N ALA A 473 -22.47 -30.02 -23.36
CA ALA A 473 -22.07 -28.68 -22.92
C ALA A 473 -22.16 -27.69 -24.09
N GLY A 474 -23.28 -26.98 -24.21
CA GLY A 474 -23.52 -26.02 -25.27
C GLY A 474 -22.68 -24.77 -25.07
N THR A 475 -21.92 -24.39 -26.09
CA THR A 475 -21.23 -23.10 -26.20
C THR A 475 -22.25 -22.00 -26.54
N ALA A 476 -22.92 -21.43 -25.53
CA ALA A 476 -23.79 -20.25 -25.71
C ALA A 476 -23.13 -18.98 -25.15
N SER A 477 -23.55 -17.84 -25.69
CA SER A 477 -22.92 -16.51 -25.68
C SER A 477 -22.85 -15.75 -24.34
N ASP A 478 -23.16 -16.38 -23.21
CA ASP A 478 -23.10 -15.75 -21.89
C ASP A 478 -21.75 -16.02 -21.22
N HIS A 479 -20.71 -15.36 -21.73
CA HIS A 479 -19.37 -15.45 -21.16
C HIS A 479 -19.31 -14.80 -19.77
N ILE A 480 -18.72 -15.54 -18.82
CA ILE A 480 -18.12 -15.00 -17.60
C ILE A 480 -17.12 -13.93 -18.03
N ASP A 481 -17.31 -12.68 -17.58
CA ASP A 481 -16.28 -11.66 -17.74
C ASP A 481 -15.11 -12.00 -16.80
N THR A 482 -14.21 -12.83 -17.31
CA THR A 482 -12.98 -13.23 -16.61
C THR A 482 -12.08 -12.05 -16.27
N SER A 483 -12.27 -10.88 -16.91
CA SER A 483 -11.50 -9.67 -16.64
C SER A 483 -11.93 -8.95 -15.35
N ALA A 484 -13.16 -9.17 -14.87
CA ALA A 484 -13.67 -8.57 -13.63
C ALA A 484 -13.25 -9.33 -12.36
N GLY A 485 -12.74 -10.57 -12.50
CA GLY A 485 -12.32 -11.44 -11.40
C GLY A 485 -13.46 -11.94 -10.51
N PHE A 486 -13.13 -12.79 -9.54
CA PHE A 486 -14.05 -13.37 -8.55
C PHE A 486 -13.65 -12.94 -7.13
N THR A 487 -14.63 -12.54 -6.34
CA THR A 487 -14.54 -12.54 -4.89
C THR A 487 -14.71 -13.97 -4.35
N ASN A 488 -14.34 -14.22 -3.11
CA ASN A 488 -14.49 -15.53 -2.47
C ASN A 488 -15.96 -15.99 -2.39
N VAL A 489 -16.91 -15.07 -2.15
CA VAL A 489 -18.34 -15.39 -2.17
C VAL A 489 -18.79 -15.84 -3.57
N GLU A 490 -18.40 -15.10 -4.62
CA GLU A 490 -18.72 -15.45 -6.00
C GLU A 490 -18.07 -16.79 -6.40
N PHE A 491 -16.83 -17.03 -5.98
CA PHE A 491 -16.10 -18.27 -6.22
C PHE A 491 -16.76 -19.47 -5.55
N MET A 492 -17.11 -19.37 -4.28
CA MET A 492 -17.79 -20.46 -3.54
C MET A 492 -19.16 -20.79 -4.13
N LYS A 493 -19.92 -19.77 -4.55
CA LYS A 493 -21.20 -19.97 -5.24
C LYS A 493 -21.00 -20.70 -6.56
N ALA A 494 -20.00 -20.29 -7.35
CA ALA A 494 -19.66 -20.95 -8.62
C ALA A 494 -19.29 -22.43 -8.42
N ASP A 495 -18.42 -22.71 -7.44
CA ASP A 495 -17.93 -24.05 -7.15
C ASP A 495 -19.06 -25.00 -6.70
N LEU A 496 -19.93 -24.54 -5.80
CA LEU A 496 -21.09 -25.32 -5.36
C LEU A 496 -22.03 -25.68 -6.53
N LEU A 497 -22.34 -24.69 -7.38
CA LEU A 497 -23.24 -24.89 -8.51
C LEU A 497 -22.63 -25.80 -9.57
N ALA A 498 -21.32 -25.70 -9.79
CA ALA A 498 -20.61 -26.60 -10.69
C ALA A 498 -20.68 -28.05 -10.18
N GLN A 499 -20.37 -28.29 -8.90
CA GLN A 499 -20.48 -29.62 -8.30
C GLN A 499 -21.93 -30.16 -8.38
N ARG A 500 -22.94 -29.31 -8.15
CA ARG A 500 -24.36 -29.70 -8.32
C ARG A 500 -24.69 -30.09 -9.77
N ALA A 501 -24.22 -29.30 -10.75
CA ALA A 501 -24.45 -29.56 -12.17
C ALA A 501 -23.78 -30.87 -12.63
N HIS A 502 -22.67 -31.26 -12.00
CA HIS A 502 -22.02 -32.55 -12.24
C HIS A 502 -22.63 -33.72 -11.43
N GLY A 503 -23.79 -33.52 -10.78
CA GLY A 503 -24.54 -34.59 -10.11
C GLY A 503 -23.98 -35.03 -8.76
N TYR A 504 -23.20 -34.19 -8.08
CA TYR A 504 -22.61 -34.55 -6.79
C TYR A 504 -23.72 -34.69 -5.72
N ARG A 505 -23.67 -35.78 -4.93
CA ARG A 505 -24.55 -35.98 -3.75
C ARG A 505 -24.24 -35.02 -2.62
N SER A 506 -22.96 -34.69 -2.49
CA SER A 506 -22.44 -33.69 -1.58
C SER A 506 -21.44 -32.82 -2.33
N ALA A 507 -21.64 -31.51 -2.31
CA ALA A 507 -20.66 -30.52 -2.72
C ALA A 507 -19.87 -30.05 -1.50
N THR A 508 -18.55 -29.95 -1.62
CA THR A 508 -17.71 -29.34 -0.58
C THR A 508 -17.00 -28.15 -1.18
N THR A 509 -17.20 -26.99 -0.58
CA THR A 509 -16.39 -25.81 -0.86
C THR A 509 -15.30 -25.74 0.19
N ASN A 510 -14.04 -25.72 -0.20
CA ASN A 510 -12.93 -25.56 0.73
C ASN A 510 -12.81 -24.10 1.16
N ALA A 511 -12.16 -23.81 2.30
CA ALA A 511 -11.86 -22.44 2.70
C ALA A 511 -10.90 -21.78 1.68
N PRO A 512 -11.34 -20.76 0.93
CA PRO A 512 -10.48 -20.11 -0.05
C PRO A 512 -9.40 -19.25 0.63
N GLN A 513 -8.25 -19.15 -0.02
CA GLN A 513 -7.29 -18.07 0.18
C GLN A 513 -7.99 -16.70 0.04
N PRO A 514 -7.53 -15.66 0.78
CA PRO A 514 -8.13 -14.34 0.70
C PRO A 514 -8.16 -13.80 -0.73
N SER A 515 -9.33 -13.34 -1.17
CA SER A 515 -9.51 -12.60 -2.43
C SER A 515 -9.60 -11.11 -2.15
N GLY A 516 -9.68 -10.28 -3.19
CA GLY A 516 -10.10 -8.90 -3.04
C GLY A 516 -11.59 -8.73 -2.79
N LEU A 517 -12.01 -7.47 -2.68
CA LEU A 517 -13.38 -7.03 -2.43
C LEU A 517 -14.02 -6.35 -3.64
N LYS A 518 -15.34 -6.45 -3.68
CA LYS A 518 -16.23 -5.74 -4.60
C LYS A 518 -17.46 -5.28 -3.80
N LEU A 519 -18.17 -4.28 -4.31
CA LEU A 519 -19.35 -3.72 -3.67
C LEU A 519 -20.55 -4.66 -3.75
N TRP A 520 -21.18 -4.86 -2.60
CA TRP A 520 -22.57 -5.26 -2.49
C TRP A 520 -23.45 -4.14 -3.09
N GLY A 521 -24.44 -4.52 -3.90
CA GLY A 521 -25.39 -3.56 -4.46
C GLY A 521 -26.13 -2.79 -3.37
N ARG A 522 -26.50 -1.52 -3.66
CA ARG A 522 -27.33 -0.69 -2.78
C ARG A 522 -28.81 -1.06 -2.93
N SER A 523 -29.67 -0.65 -1.99
CA SER A 523 -31.12 -0.93 -1.99
C SER A 523 -31.75 -0.74 -3.38
N GLY A 524 -32.31 -1.82 -3.94
CA GLY A 524 -32.78 -1.90 -5.34
C GLY A 524 -31.86 -2.66 -6.30
N GLY A 525 -30.63 -2.97 -5.88
CA GLY A 525 -29.65 -3.79 -6.61
C GLY A 525 -30.00 -5.27 -6.68
N THR A 526 -29.23 -6.03 -7.46
CA THR A 526 -29.41 -7.48 -7.61
C THR A 526 -28.83 -8.30 -6.46
N VAL A 527 -27.86 -7.78 -5.70
CA VAL A 527 -27.31 -8.43 -4.50
C VAL A 527 -27.10 -7.38 -3.43
N LEU A 528 -27.65 -7.58 -2.25
CA LEU A 528 -27.35 -6.78 -1.06
C LEU A 528 -26.48 -7.61 -0.11
N ARG A 529 -25.79 -6.96 0.83
CA ARG A 529 -25.03 -7.70 1.85
C ARG A 529 -25.97 -8.45 2.80
N PRO A 530 -25.67 -9.71 3.18
CA PRO A 530 -26.40 -10.39 4.24
C PRO A 530 -26.36 -9.60 5.57
N PRO A 531 -27.46 -9.53 6.35
CA PRO A 531 -28.77 -10.16 6.14
C PRO A 531 -29.82 -9.23 5.49
N ALA A 532 -29.43 -8.22 4.71
CA ALA A 532 -30.35 -7.20 4.21
C ALA A 532 -31.51 -7.79 3.38
N ASN A 533 -32.71 -7.22 3.50
CA ASN A 533 -33.87 -7.70 2.75
C ASN A 533 -33.68 -7.50 1.23
N GLY A 534 -33.55 -8.57 0.45
CA GLY A 534 -33.13 -8.54 -0.97
C GLY A 534 -31.72 -9.09 -1.24
N SER A 535 -30.97 -9.49 -0.20
CA SER A 535 -29.56 -9.90 -0.26
C SER A 535 -29.27 -11.24 -0.96
N ALA A 536 -30.31 -11.92 -1.40
CA ALA A 536 -30.23 -13.33 -1.79
C ALA A 536 -30.90 -13.56 -3.15
N LYS A 537 -30.60 -12.75 -4.17
CA LYS A 537 -31.15 -13.10 -5.49
C LYS A 537 -30.51 -14.41 -5.96
N PRO A 538 -31.33 -15.42 -6.26
CA PRO A 538 -30.84 -16.69 -6.75
C PRO A 538 -30.09 -16.49 -8.07
N PHE A 539 -29.12 -17.35 -8.33
CA PHE A 539 -28.59 -17.51 -9.68
C PHE A 539 -29.72 -17.96 -10.61
N LEU A 540 -30.07 -17.17 -11.62
CA LEU A 540 -31.08 -17.51 -12.62
C LEU A 540 -30.39 -17.72 -13.97
N GLY A 541 -29.95 -18.95 -14.22
CA GLY A 541 -29.52 -19.45 -15.54
C GLY A 541 -28.78 -18.45 -16.44
N GLY A 542 -27.54 -18.09 -16.09
CA GLY A 542 -26.72 -17.29 -17.01
C GLY A 542 -25.62 -16.47 -16.33
N LYS A 543 -25.93 -15.83 -15.21
CA LYS A 543 -25.01 -14.87 -14.55
C LYS A 543 -25.01 -15.07 -13.05
N ILE A 544 -23.86 -15.48 -12.50
CA ILE A 544 -23.60 -15.29 -11.06
C ILE A 544 -23.82 -13.80 -10.80
N ASN A 545 -24.55 -13.45 -9.74
CA ASN A 545 -24.75 -12.04 -9.46
C ASN A 545 -23.41 -11.44 -9.04
N TYR A 546 -22.73 -10.81 -10.01
CA TYR A 546 -21.42 -10.25 -9.79
C TYR A 546 -21.52 -8.94 -9.03
N LEU A 547 -20.72 -8.85 -7.97
CA LEU A 547 -20.45 -7.62 -7.26
C LEU A 547 -19.66 -6.68 -8.20
N ALA A 548 -19.82 -5.36 -8.04
CA ALA A 548 -19.14 -4.37 -8.87
C ALA A 548 -17.85 -3.88 -8.20
N ALA A 549 -16.80 -3.55 -8.96
CA ALA A 549 -15.64 -2.89 -8.38
C ALA A 549 -16.02 -1.50 -7.86
N GLY A 550 -15.72 -1.24 -6.58
CA GLY A 550 -15.93 0.07 -5.95
C GLY A 550 -14.66 0.90 -5.90
N SER A 551 -14.81 2.20 -5.66
CA SER A 551 -13.68 3.02 -5.20
C SER A 551 -13.22 2.60 -3.79
N PRO A 552 -11.95 2.84 -3.42
CA PRO A 552 -11.47 2.60 -2.04
C PRO A 552 -12.39 3.20 -0.97
N MET A 553 -12.91 4.41 -1.20
CA MET A 553 -13.84 5.07 -0.28
C MET A 553 -15.18 4.33 -0.17
N GLU A 554 -15.74 3.87 -1.28
CA GLU A 554 -16.97 3.08 -1.27
C GLU A 554 -16.78 1.74 -0.56
N LEU A 555 -15.65 1.05 -0.80
CA LEU A 555 -15.33 -0.20 -0.12
C LEU A 555 -15.19 -0.01 1.40
N LEU A 556 -14.51 1.06 1.85
CA LEU A 556 -14.41 1.40 3.28
C LEU A 556 -15.78 1.68 3.91
N ASN A 557 -16.59 2.49 3.24
CA ASN A 557 -17.94 2.82 3.71
C ASN A 557 -18.83 1.59 3.78
N GLU A 558 -18.66 0.67 2.84
CA GLU A 558 -19.42 -0.57 2.81
C GLU A 558 -19.00 -1.49 3.95
N ILE A 559 -17.71 -1.82 4.11
CA ILE A 559 -17.22 -2.69 5.19
C ILE A 559 -17.75 -2.25 6.55
N GLY A 560 -17.84 -0.94 6.80
CA GLY A 560 -18.31 -0.43 8.09
C GLY A 560 -17.41 -0.90 9.24
N GLY A 561 -17.83 -0.69 10.49
CA GLY A 561 -17.09 -1.19 11.66
C GLY A 561 -15.73 -0.53 11.93
N CYS A 562 -15.27 0.39 11.07
CA CYS A 562 -14.17 1.29 11.40
C CYS A 562 -14.60 2.11 12.64
N ALA A 563 -13.79 2.14 13.69
CA ALA A 563 -14.00 3.09 14.78
C ALA A 563 -13.93 4.49 14.17
N SER A 564 -15.11 5.11 13.94
CA SER A 564 -15.35 6.40 13.26
C SER A 564 -14.07 7.06 12.70
N THR A 565 -13.82 6.91 11.39
CA THR A 565 -12.72 7.54 10.62
C THR A 565 -11.27 7.06 10.84
N SER A 566 -10.99 6.13 11.76
CA SER A 566 -9.62 5.73 12.16
C SER A 566 -8.65 5.38 11.02
N THR A 567 -9.03 4.54 10.05
CA THR A 567 -8.13 4.09 8.97
C THR A 567 -7.75 5.23 8.03
N ILE A 568 -8.71 6.07 7.65
CA ILE A 568 -8.45 7.26 6.82
C ILE A 568 -7.58 8.23 7.59
N ASP A 569 -7.84 8.43 8.89
CA ASP A 569 -7.05 9.33 9.73
C ASP A 569 -5.59 8.86 9.83
N LYS A 570 -5.32 7.54 9.85
CA LYS A 570 -3.95 7.00 9.78
C LYS A 570 -3.27 7.31 8.45
N ILE A 571 -3.99 7.21 7.32
CA ILE A 571 -3.47 7.60 6.01
C ILE A 571 -3.18 9.10 5.99
N VAL A 572 -4.09 9.93 6.50
CA VAL A 572 -3.92 11.38 6.61
C VAL A 572 -2.70 11.72 7.46
N ASP A 573 -2.54 11.08 8.62
CA ASP A 573 -1.38 11.27 9.50
C ASP A 573 -0.05 10.94 8.80
N ARG A 574 -0.02 9.87 7.99
CA ARG A 574 1.14 9.57 7.15
C ARG A 574 1.36 10.62 6.06
N MET A 575 0.30 11.05 5.38
CA MET A 575 0.40 12.06 4.32
C MET A 575 0.82 13.45 4.87
N ARG A 576 0.52 13.78 6.13
CA ARG A 576 1.04 14.98 6.80
C ARG A 576 2.56 14.99 6.88
N GLN A 577 3.20 13.82 6.88
CA GLN A 577 4.66 13.73 6.85
C GLN A 577 5.24 14.03 5.45
N VAL A 578 4.41 14.03 4.40
CA VAL A 578 4.82 14.40 3.02
C VAL A 578 4.56 15.88 2.78
N ASN A 579 3.36 16.34 3.10
CA ASN A 579 2.90 17.70 2.82
C ASN A 579 2.21 18.32 4.04
N PRO A 580 2.98 18.71 5.07
CA PRO A 580 2.40 19.18 6.33
C PRO A 580 1.75 20.56 6.27
N GLU A 581 2.03 21.34 5.22
CA GLU A 581 1.56 22.72 5.05
C GLU A 581 0.16 22.78 4.43
N ASP A 582 -0.37 21.66 3.92
CA ASP A 582 -1.72 21.57 3.38
C ASP A 582 -2.77 21.46 4.51
N GLY A 583 -3.46 22.56 4.77
CA GLY A 583 -4.54 22.63 5.75
C GLY A 583 -5.77 21.78 5.42
N ASN A 584 -5.96 21.40 4.15
CA ASN A 584 -7.11 20.63 3.67
C ASN A 584 -6.76 19.17 3.30
N LEU A 585 -5.57 18.70 3.70
CA LEU A 585 -5.04 17.40 3.32
C LEU A 585 -6.01 16.24 3.58
N ALA A 586 -6.76 16.29 4.69
CA ALA A 586 -7.74 15.26 5.02
C ALA A 586 -8.84 15.12 3.96
N GLN A 587 -9.32 16.24 3.41
CA GLN A 587 -10.30 16.24 2.33
C GLN A 587 -9.68 15.75 1.03
N HIS A 588 -8.48 16.23 0.68
CA HIS A 588 -7.78 15.78 -0.54
C HIS A 588 -7.51 14.27 -0.54
N VAL A 589 -7.18 13.67 0.62
CA VAL A 589 -7.05 12.21 0.75
C VAL A 589 -8.38 11.50 0.51
N ARG A 590 -9.49 12.03 1.03
CA ARG A 590 -10.83 11.45 0.81
C ARG A 590 -11.24 11.54 -0.67
N ASP A 591 -10.97 12.69 -1.31
CA ASP A 591 -11.26 12.90 -2.72
C ASP A 591 -10.45 11.92 -3.58
N ALA A 592 -9.16 11.75 -3.29
CA ALA A 592 -8.30 10.78 -3.96
C ALA A 592 -8.79 9.33 -3.79
N LEU A 593 -9.22 8.94 -2.59
CA LEU A 593 -9.81 7.62 -2.34
C LEU A 593 -11.16 7.39 -3.04
N SER A 594 -11.83 8.45 -3.47
CA SER A 594 -13.11 8.39 -4.21
C SER A 594 -12.94 8.53 -5.72
N SER A 595 -11.74 8.85 -6.22
CA SER A 595 -11.55 9.29 -7.61
C SER A 595 -11.59 8.18 -8.65
N SER A 596 -11.39 6.92 -8.25
CA SER A 596 -11.27 5.80 -9.19
C SER A 596 -11.71 4.50 -8.54
N THR A 597 -12.27 3.59 -9.35
CA THR A 597 -12.58 2.23 -8.93
C THR A 597 -11.29 1.44 -8.71
N LEU A 598 -11.31 0.50 -7.77
CA LEU A 598 -10.17 -0.36 -7.43
C LEU A 598 -10.50 -1.81 -7.77
N PRO A 599 -10.17 -2.29 -8.99
CA PRO A 599 -10.45 -3.66 -9.41
C PRO A 599 -9.66 -4.70 -8.60
N LEU A 600 -10.11 -5.95 -8.64
CA LEU A 600 -9.42 -7.07 -7.99
C LEU A 600 -7.99 -7.23 -8.52
N GLY A 601 -7.04 -7.53 -7.63
CA GLY A 601 -5.63 -7.73 -7.95
C GLY A 601 -4.88 -6.46 -8.36
N LYS A 602 -5.51 -5.28 -8.27
CA LYS A 602 -4.89 -4.00 -8.61
C LYS A 602 -4.40 -3.26 -7.38
N SER A 603 -3.38 -2.43 -7.59
CA SER A 603 -2.83 -1.52 -6.59
C SER A 603 -2.73 -0.12 -7.15
N PHE A 604 -3.13 0.85 -6.34
CA PHE A 604 -3.02 2.27 -6.60
C PHE A 604 -2.11 2.92 -5.56
N TYR A 605 -1.62 4.10 -5.88
CA TYR A 605 -0.66 4.86 -5.12
C TYR A 605 -1.20 6.24 -4.83
N ILE A 606 -1.37 6.54 -3.54
CA ILE A 606 -1.70 7.88 -3.07
C ILE A 606 -0.41 8.63 -2.81
N TYR A 607 -0.27 9.81 -3.39
CA TYR A 607 0.88 10.68 -3.21
C TYR A 607 0.46 12.15 -3.24
N ALA A 608 1.30 13.03 -2.69
CA ALA A 608 1.06 14.47 -2.70
C ALA A 608 2.07 15.18 -3.60
N ASP A 609 1.59 16.10 -4.43
CA ASP A 609 2.43 16.99 -5.22
C ASP A 609 1.92 18.43 -5.12
N GLY A 610 2.74 19.31 -4.55
CA GLY A 610 2.32 20.66 -4.19
C GLY A 610 1.15 20.63 -3.20
N SER A 611 0.06 21.32 -3.51
CA SER A 611 -1.14 21.43 -2.65
C SER A 611 -2.21 20.37 -2.91
N ASN A 612 -1.94 19.37 -3.76
CA ASN A 612 -2.92 18.37 -4.15
C ASN A 612 -2.48 16.95 -3.76
N VAL A 613 -3.46 16.09 -3.54
CA VAL A 613 -3.27 14.64 -3.36
C VAL A 613 -3.87 13.92 -4.56
N TYR A 614 -3.11 12.97 -5.11
CA TYR A 614 -3.48 12.20 -6.28
C TYR A 614 -3.48 10.71 -5.96
N MET A 615 -4.28 9.94 -6.71
CA MET A 615 -4.26 8.48 -6.71
C MET A 615 -4.01 7.98 -8.13
N THR A 616 -3.05 7.06 -8.31
CA THR A 616 -2.66 6.53 -9.64
C THR A 616 -2.31 5.04 -9.59
N GLU A 617 -2.49 4.30 -10.69
CA GLU A 617 -2.02 2.90 -10.81
C GLU A 617 -0.49 2.83 -11.05
N SER A 618 0.11 3.92 -11.53
CA SER A 618 1.55 4.00 -11.75
C SER A 618 2.08 5.43 -11.66
N PHE A 619 3.31 5.58 -11.19
CA PHE A 619 4.01 6.86 -11.23
C PHE A 619 4.54 7.12 -12.64
N THR A 620 4.48 8.37 -13.11
CA THR A 620 5.12 8.73 -14.38
C THR A 620 6.64 8.78 -14.19
N ALA A 621 7.41 8.29 -15.17
CA ALA A 621 8.87 8.23 -15.05
C ALA A 621 9.53 9.61 -14.79
N ALA A 622 8.89 10.70 -15.22
CA ALA A 622 9.37 12.07 -15.01
C ALA A 622 9.08 12.64 -13.61
N SER A 623 8.24 11.99 -12.81
CA SER A 623 7.75 12.54 -11.53
C SER A 623 8.73 12.41 -10.36
N GLY A 624 9.83 11.66 -10.54
CA GLY A 624 10.84 11.41 -9.50
C GLY A 624 10.37 10.48 -8.36
N TYR A 625 9.22 9.85 -8.52
CA TYR A 625 8.75 8.76 -7.65
C TYR A 625 9.37 7.42 -8.06
N LEU A 626 9.24 6.40 -7.20
CA LEU A 626 9.71 5.05 -7.50
C LEU A 626 9.01 4.48 -8.75
N THR A 627 9.70 3.59 -9.47
CA THR A 627 9.05 2.84 -10.56
C THR A 627 7.94 1.95 -10.00
N LYS A 628 6.89 1.70 -10.80
CA LYS A 628 5.79 0.82 -10.38
C LYS A 628 6.31 -0.54 -9.91
N ALA A 629 7.23 -1.16 -10.66
CA ALA A 629 7.81 -2.45 -10.32
C ALA A 629 8.50 -2.45 -8.94
N LYS A 630 9.19 -1.37 -8.58
CA LYS A 630 9.80 -1.22 -7.26
C LYS A 630 8.75 -0.94 -6.19
N ALA A 631 7.78 -0.07 -6.46
CA ALA A 631 6.71 0.24 -5.51
C ALA A 631 5.82 -0.98 -5.21
N ASP A 632 5.56 -1.84 -6.20
CA ASP A 632 4.83 -3.11 -6.03
C ASP A 632 5.63 -4.11 -5.17
N SER A 633 6.96 -4.10 -5.25
CA SER A 633 7.82 -5.06 -4.52
C SER A 633 8.07 -4.71 -3.06
N LEU A 634 7.74 -3.47 -2.64
CA LEU A 634 7.89 -3.08 -1.25
C LEU A 634 6.87 -3.80 -0.36
N THR A 635 7.32 -4.21 0.81
CA THR A 635 6.47 -4.76 1.87
C THR A 635 6.44 -3.75 3.03
N PRO A 636 5.26 -3.45 3.61
CA PRO A 636 5.20 -2.60 4.78
C PRO A 636 6.05 -3.19 5.91
N ASP A 637 6.89 -2.37 6.54
CA ASP A 637 7.79 -2.83 7.60
C ASP A 637 7.23 -2.66 9.01
N GLY A 638 6.10 -1.97 9.16
CA GLY A 638 5.41 -1.78 10.43
C GLY A 638 4.57 -2.98 10.85
N ALA A 639 4.10 -2.95 12.10
CA ALA A 639 3.16 -3.96 12.58
C ALA A 639 1.82 -3.76 11.87
N SER A 640 1.25 -4.82 11.29
CA SER A 640 -0.14 -4.78 10.82
C SER A 640 -1.02 -4.34 11.99
N GLY A 641 -1.90 -3.38 11.76
CA GLY A 641 -2.72 -2.84 12.83
C GLY A 641 -3.48 -3.97 13.53
N ALA A 642 -3.35 -4.09 14.85
CA ALA A 642 -4.29 -4.88 15.65
C ALA A 642 -5.40 -3.95 16.15
N GLY A 643 -6.67 -4.37 16.04
CA GLY A 643 -7.81 -3.60 16.54
C GLY A 643 -8.27 -2.46 15.62
N ALA A 644 -8.57 -1.29 16.21
CA ALA A 644 -9.41 -0.23 15.62
C ALA A 644 -8.94 0.42 14.30
N SER A 645 -7.72 0.12 13.82
CA SER A 645 -7.20 0.64 12.54
C SER A 645 -7.56 -0.24 11.34
N ASN A 646 -8.00 -1.48 11.59
CA ASN A 646 -8.56 -2.36 10.58
C ASN A 646 -10.08 -2.29 10.66
N CYS A 647 -10.71 -2.27 9.50
CA CYS A 647 -12.16 -2.38 9.40
C CYS A 647 -12.49 -3.82 9.02
N ASN A 648 -13.53 -4.36 9.63
CA ASN A 648 -14.10 -5.62 9.20
C ASN A 648 -15.62 -5.59 9.40
N THR A 649 -16.34 -6.32 8.55
CA THR A 649 -17.79 -6.47 8.66
C THR A 649 -18.22 -7.34 9.83
N GLY A 650 -17.28 -8.07 10.43
CA GLY A 650 -17.58 -9.28 11.19
C GLY A 650 -17.97 -10.43 10.25
N ASN A 651 -18.13 -11.62 10.83
CA ASN A 651 -18.55 -12.80 10.09
C ASN A 651 -20.03 -12.70 9.71
N TYR A 652 -20.34 -12.80 8.42
CA TYR A 652 -21.71 -12.88 7.90
C TYR A 652 -21.98 -14.27 7.29
N PRO A 653 -23.20 -14.80 7.41
CA PRO A 653 -23.52 -16.15 6.91
C PRO A 653 -23.47 -16.19 5.38
N LEU A 654 -22.87 -17.25 4.83
CA LEU A 654 -22.85 -17.52 3.38
C LEU A 654 -23.87 -18.58 3.00
N SER A 655 -23.87 -19.72 3.70
CA SER A 655 -24.75 -20.85 3.39
C SER A 655 -26.22 -20.52 3.65
N GLY A 656 -27.08 -20.87 2.69
CA GLY A 656 -28.52 -20.57 2.75
C GLY A 656 -28.88 -19.13 2.39
N TRP A 657 -27.88 -18.23 2.28
CA TRP A 657 -28.07 -16.80 2.01
C TRP A 657 -27.54 -16.40 0.63
N THR A 658 -26.23 -16.48 0.42
CA THR A 658 -25.58 -16.09 -0.84
C THR A 658 -25.06 -17.30 -1.61
N VAL A 659 -24.70 -18.36 -0.89
CA VAL A 659 -24.30 -19.67 -1.40
C VAL A 659 -25.36 -20.68 -0.99
N ASN A 660 -25.83 -21.54 -1.90
CA ASN A 660 -26.96 -22.45 -1.66
C ASN A 660 -28.24 -21.68 -1.24
N THR A 661 -28.57 -20.63 -1.99
CA THR A 661 -29.62 -19.66 -1.66
C THR A 661 -31.00 -20.31 -1.53
N ARG A 662 -31.71 -20.02 -0.43
CA ARG A 662 -33.04 -20.58 -0.12
C ARG A 662 -34.20 -19.68 -0.57
N LYS A 663 -35.23 -20.27 -1.19
CA LYS A 663 -36.52 -19.62 -1.46
C LYS A 663 -37.10 -18.98 -0.18
N GLY A 664 -37.55 -17.74 -0.31
CA GLY A 664 -38.12 -16.93 0.78
C GLY A 664 -37.08 -16.24 1.67
N VAL A 665 -35.79 -16.61 1.58
CA VAL A 665 -34.71 -15.90 2.29
C VAL A 665 -34.26 -14.73 1.43
N GLY A 666 -34.14 -13.54 2.03
CA GLY A 666 -33.64 -12.34 1.36
C GLY A 666 -34.39 -11.96 0.07
N GLY A 667 -35.70 -12.22 -0.02
CA GLY A 667 -36.55 -11.85 -1.16
C GLY A 667 -36.45 -12.78 -2.39
N ALA A 668 -35.77 -13.92 -2.27
CA ALA A 668 -35.67 -14.93 -3.32
C ALA A 668 -37.02 -15.61 -3.57
N SER A 669 -37.55 -15.57 -4.80
CA SER A 669 -38.77 -16.32 -5.17
C SER A 669 -38.50 -17.80 -5.44
N ILE A 670 -37.25 -18.15 -5.75
CA ILE A 670 -36.73 -19.51 -5.99
C ILE A 670 -35.28 -19.61 -5.47
N GLY A 671 -34.72 -20.81 -5.37
CA GLY A 671 -33.33 -21.07 -4.99
C GLY A 671 -32.33 -20.86 -6.14
N ASP A 672 -31.03 -20.88 -5.81
CA ASP A 672 -29.96 -20.76 -6.81
C ASP A 672 -30.13 -21.77 -7.94
N ALA A 673 -29.78 -21.41 -9.18
CA ALA A 673 -29.98 -22.18 -10.42
C ALA A 673 -31.44 -22.50 -10.76
N GLY A 674 -32.39 -21.78 -10.15
CA GLY A 674 -33.81 -21.96 -10.41
C GLY A 674 -34.45 -23.15 -9.67
N TYR A 675 -33.75 -23.72 -8.69
CA TYR A 675 -34.28 -24.80 -7.85
C TYR A 675 -35.48 -24.30 -7.03
N HIS A 676 -36.49 -25.14 -6.80
CA HIS A 676 -37.71 -24.74 -6.08
C HIS A 676 -37.43 -24.20 -4.68
N GLU A 677 -36.44 -24.77 -3.97
CA GLU A 677 -36.04 -24.30 -2.63
C GLU A 677 -34.57 -23.89 -2.55
N VAL A 678 -33.64 -24.84 -2.69
CA VAL A 678 -32.17 -24.69 -2.66
C VAL A 678 -31.53 -25.74 -3.58
N PRO A 679 -30.27 -25.61 -4.03
CA PRO A 679 -29.53 -26.71 -4.68
C PRO A 679 -29.32 -27.95 -3.80
N PHE A 680 -29.04 -27.75 -2.51
CA PHE A 680 -28.80 -28.81 -1.53
C PHE A 680 -29.59 -28.55 -0.24
N THR A 681 -30.43 -29.50 0.16
CA THR A 681 -31.36 -29.36 1.30
C THR A 681 -30.70 -29.57 2.65
N ARG A 682 -29.53 -30.23 2.71
CA ARG A 682 -28.75 -30.45 3.93
C ARG A 682 -27.43 -29.70 3.85
N TYR A 683 -27.12 -28.88 4.85
CA TYR A 683 -25.82 -28.20 4.97
C TYR A 683 -25.56 -27.88 6.43
N ASN A 684 -24.30 -27.69 6.82
CA ASN A 684 -23.96 -27.45 8.22
C ASN A 684 -24.24 -26.01 8.67
N GLY A 685 -24.32 -25.07 7.73
CA GLY A 685 -24.62 -23.66 8.01
C GLY A 685 -23.46 -22.95 8.71
N THR A 686 -22.24 -23.45 8.50
CA THR A 686 -21.04 -22.97 9.19
C THR A 686 -20.20 -22.04 8.33
N SER A 687 -20.47 -21.99 7.02
CA SER A 687 -19.75 -21.08 6.15
C SER A 687 -20.11 -19.63 6.39
N VAL A 688 -19.08 -18.83 6.63
CA VAL A 688 -19.14 -17.40 6.88
C VAL A 688 -18.15 -16.67 5.99
N GLY A 689 -18.51 -15.45 5.60
CA GLY A 689 -17.65 -14.50 4.90
C GLY A 689 -17.27 -13.36 5.83
N ASN A 690 -16.17 -12.68 5.52
CA ASN A 690 -15.77 -11.47 6.23
C ASN A 690 -15.01 -10.55 5.27
N ASP A 691 -15.53 -9.34 5.08
CA ASP A 691 -14.91 -8.29 4.27
C ASP A 691 -14.03 -7.44 5.19
N GLN A 692 -12.79 -7.18 4.80
CA GLN A 692 -11.81 -6.49 5.63
C GLN A 692 -11.03 -5.42 4.87
N ALA A 693 -10.73 -4.32 5.57
CA ALA A 693 -9.75 -3.33 5.15
C ALA A 693 -8.65 -3.27 6.21
N ILE A 694 -7.43 -3.63 5.82
CA ILE A 694 -6.29 -3.77 6.72
C ILE A 694 -5.31 -2.64 6.45
N TRP A 695 -5.04 -1.83 7.47
CA TRP A 695 -3.99 -0.82 7.41
C TRP A 695 -2.70 -1.34 8.03
N THR A 696 -1.64 -1.37 7.23
CA THR A 696 -0.30 -1.71 7.69
C THR A 696 0.62 -0.50 7.45
N PRO A 697 1.01 0.23 8.51
CA PRO A 697 1.93 1.34 8.39
C PRO A 697 3.34 0.88 7.97
N SER A 698 4.12 1.81 7.43
CA SER A 698 5.56 1.63 7.18
C SER A 698 6.34 2.79 7.83
N SER A 699 7.62 2.57 8.09
CA SER A 699 8.54 3.53 8.71
C SER A 699 8.74 4.78 7.85
N GLY A 700 8.53 4.69 6.54
CA GLY A 700 8.85 5.73 5.57
C GLY A 700 10.15 5.50 4.80
N TYR A 701 10.88 4.41 5.10
CA TYR A 701 12.00 3.95 4.29
C TYR A 701 11.55 3.65 2.85
N ASN A 702 12.41 3.94 1.86
CA ASN A 702 12.07 3.93 0.43
C ASN A 702 10.87 4.84 0.09
N ASN A 703 10.65 5.90 0.86
CA ASN A 703 9.48 6.77 0.74
C ASN A 703 8.12 6.05 0.90
N PHE A 704 8.08 4.82 1.43
CA PHE A 704 6.85 4.05 1.55
C PHE A 704 6.23 4.21 2.93
N LEU A 705 5.02 4.78 2.99
CA LEU A 705 4.39 5.22 4.24
C LEU A 705 3.43 4.18 4.85
N GLY A 706 2.99 3.22 4.05
CA GLY A 706 2.10 2.15 4.47
C GLY A 706 1.19 1.66 3.36
N GLU A 707 0.41 0.64 3.68
CA GLU A 707 -0.52 -0.03 2.79
C GLU A 707 -1.91 -0.15 3.41
N LEU A 708 -2.93 0.24 2.63
CA LEU A 708 -4.32 -0.13 2.86
C LEU A 708 -4.67 -1.28 1.93
N ARG A 709 -5.01 -2.43 2.49
CA ARG A 709 -5.34 -3.64 1.73
C ARG A 709 -6.79 -4.06 1.94
N PHE A 710 -7.52 -4.27 0.85
CA PHE A 710 -8.90 -4.76 0.86
C PHE A 710 -8.93 -6.26 0.57
N GLU A 711 -9.55 -7.04 1.46
CA GLU A 711 -9.60 -8.50 1.33
C GLU A 711 -10.95 -9.08 1.78
N GLN A 712 -11.38 -10.14 1.11
CA GLN A 712 -12.49 -10.99 1.52
C GLN A 712 -11.94 -12.34 1.97
N THR A 713 -12.34 -12.77 3.15
CA THR A 713 -12.11 -14.13 3.65
C THR A 713 -13.43 -14.88 3.69
N ALA A 714 -13.37 -16.19 3.48
CA ALA A 714 -14.54 -17.06 3.62
C ALA A 714 -14.12 -18.41 4.19
N THR A 715 -15.04 -19.07 4.90
CA THR A 715 -14.87 -20.46 5.33
C THR A 715 -15.62 -21.40 4.38
N GLY A 716 -15.10 -22.61 4.21
CA GLY A 716 -15.76 -23.66 3.43
C GLY A 716 -17.04 -24.19 4.09
N ASP A 717 -17.86 -24.93 3.34
CA ASP A 717 -18.92 -25.79 3.89
C ASP A 717 -19.09 -27.07 3.07
N THR A 718 -19.85 -28.02 3.63
CA THR A 718 -20.35 -29.19 2.93
C THR A 718 -21.87 -29.09 2.79
N TYR A 719 -22.33 -29.28 1.56
CA TYR A 719 -23.71 -29.21 1.13
C TYR A 719 -24.12 -30.56 0.56
N SER A 720 -25.07 -31.23 1.17
CA SER A 720 -25.49 -32.59 0.88
C SER A 720 -26.99 -32.67 0.62
N LYS A 721 -27.46 -33.83 0.16
CA LYS A 721 -28.87 -34.10 -0.15
C LYS A 721 -29.39 -33.11 -1.21
N PRO A 722 -29.03 -33.35 -2.48
CA PRO A 722 -29.49 -32.54 -3.60
C PRO A 722 -31.02 -32.41 -3.55
N ASN A 723 -31.52 -31.20 -3.77
CA ASN A 723 -32.96 -30.95 -3.96
C ASN A 723 -33.41 -31.44 -5.33
#